data_AF-A0A834LSK1-F1
#
_entry.id   AF-A0A834LSK1-F1
#
_cell.length_a   1.000
_cell.length_b   1.000
_cell.length_c   1.000
_cell.angle_alpha   90.00
_cell.angle_beta   90.00
_cell.angle_gamma   90.00
#
_symmetry.space_group_name_H-M   'P 1'
#
loop_
_entity.id
_entity.type
_entity.pdbx_description
1 polymer ?
#
loop_
_entity_poly.entity_id
_entity_poly.type
_entity_poly.pdbx_seq_one_letter_code
_entity_poly.pdbx_strand_id
1 'polypeptide(L)'
;MLCDDRQHDMQRAAAFIKRLATFALCFGCAESMAGIFTNVQFILKLFDCPLLGVLCHPFRFYWNSCSIGDCKASSSKKCQVLESKYQPYASDPNLSGALASVLWELNLLSKHYHPDVSTLASSISTISSAQNQVYHSNVTPQQAFMQSSLEQELFNPKTDKEKANLKRKRGSGSSMPNGSLTNNNVSSKIDEDMVKKLSEHFLLARKEFNTEKGENSERKMCSLTSIPEKIVEKIVETVFQSVGRHVGFLLHYKQNMKNLEDEVNNLQEQRSSVEREVDEANHRGEAINNNVLDWLKYVDETKQGVDKFMDDKTVKENMCVNFSCPNFISRYRLSKEAEKKAVDVKHVTEKGGKIGTVSHPRKAPPELEFLSSKDYEVFHSRDKVFEGIVESLKDPNVNMIGVYGTRGVGKTTMVRKVGDVVKKDGTFDEVIMAVVSQDVNVIKIQGQLADRLNLTLSGETEVGRAAGLWNRLNNGKKNLILLDDVCQELDFKEIGIPITDENKSCKVVLTSRNRDVWKNMDVKDFKIEILSEEESWTLFKKKVGNYVEAHEHRDKAWAVCKECQCLPGAIIAHGASLKGKDMDAWQDVLNKLKNSRPNKELSYINAAFRSSRTNQAYLFMKNEYLLLDYAPGTNNDKVLNGPLRIFEGYPSLKNTTFAEAGIDCAFGSHHGDEAFIFSRNLCARINYAPGTTNDKIIQGPMTIIEMFHFFKGTVFESSVDSAFESTVSDEAYLFKGNQYALINYNNPRLIAIRHITEGFASLKDTIFESGIEAAFASHRTNEAYLFKGDSYTCINFAPRTTNDYIIGGVKEIVPYWPSLRGILPRKN
;
A
#
# COMPACT_ATOMS: atom_id res chain seq x y z
N MET A 1 5.24 -77.60 -6.74
CA MET A 1 5.32 -77.67 -5.27
C MET A 1 4.00 -78.08 -4.62
N LEU A 2 2.83 -77.67 -5.13
CA LEU A 2 1.51 -78.15 -4.67
C LEU A 2 0.97 -79.40 -5.42
N CYS A 3 1.80 -80.02 -6.28
CA CYS A 3 1.41 -81.17 -7.12
C CYS A 3 2.21 -82.45 -6.80
N ASP A 4 2.75 -82.53 -5.59
CA ASP A 4 3.56 -83.66 -5.11
C ASP A 4 3.09 -83.92 -3.66
N ASP A 5 2.55 -85.11 -3.37
CA ASP A 5 1.74 -85.41 -2.17
C ASP A 5 2.55 -85.51 -0.87
N ARG A 6 3.13 -84.38 -0.41
CA ARG A 6 3.92 -84.29 0.81
C ARG A 6 3.30 -83.27 1.78
N GLN A 7 2.70 -83.76 2.88
CA GLN A 7 2.04 -82.93 3.91
C GLN A 7 2.90 -81.77 4.44
N HIS A 8 4.23 -81.90 4.44
CA HIS A 8 5.16 -80.86 4.88
C HIS A 8 5.08 -79.59 4.01
N ASP A 9 4.78 -79.71 2.71
CA ASP A 9 4.70 -78.56 1.81
C ASP A 9 3.34 -77.86 1.87
N MET A 10 2.28 -78.56 2.32
CA MET A 10 0.98 -77.95 2.62
C MET A 10 1.04 -77.01 3.84
N GLN A 11 1.80 -77.36 4.89
CA GLN A 11 2.01 -76.45 6.04
C GLN A 11 2.82 -75.21 5.65
N ARG A 12 3.81 -75.37 4.75
CA ARG A 12 4.55 -74.24 4.18
C ARG A 12 3.65 -73.35 3.29
N ALA A 13 2.79 -73.95 2.47
CA ALA A 13 1.80 -73.23 1.68
C ALA A 13 0.80 -72.47 2.54
N ALA A 14 0.28 -73.09 3.62
CA ALA A 14 -0.61 -72.43 4.57
C ALA A 14 0.06 -71.26 5.29
N ALA A 15 1.32 -71.41 5.73
CA ALA A 15 2.10 -70.33 6.32
C ALA A 15 2.42 -69.19 5.33
N PHE A 16 2.68 -69.53 4.06
CA PHE A 16 2.87 -68.57 2.97
C PHE A 16 1.58 -67.79 2.69
N ILE A 17 0.45 -68.47 2.52
CA ILE A 17 -0.87 -67.87 2.29
C ILE A 17 -1.28 -66.99 3.48
N LYS A 18 -1.04 -67.42 4.72
CA LYS A 18 -1.34 -66.60 5.90
C LYS A 18 -0.51 -65.31 5.94
N ARG A 19 0.79 -65.38 5.61
CA ARG A 19 1.65 -64.18 5.45
C ARG A 19 1.21 -63.29 4.29
N LEU A 20 0.79 -63.87 3.17
CA LEU A 20 0.28 -63.15 2.00
C LEU A 20 -1.05 -62.45 2.32
N ALA A 21 -1.94 -63.08 3.09
CA ALA A 21 -3.20 -62.52 3.57
C ALA A 21 -2.99 -61.37 4.56
N THR A 22 -2.09 -61.52 5.53
CA THR A 22 -1.70 -60.40 6.40
C THR A 22 -1.08 -59.25 5.61
N PHE A 23 -0.28 -59.53 4.59
CA PHE A 23 0.29 -58.51 3.70
C PHE A 23 -0.78 -57.81 2.86
N ALA A 24 -1.76 -58.55 2.32
CA ALA A 24 -2.90 -58.01 1.59
C ALA A 24 -3.78 -57.11 2.47
N LEU A 25 -4.13 -57.57 3.67
CA LEU A 25 -4.96 -56.85 4.63
C LEU A 25 -4.29 -55.56 5.16
N CYS A 26 -2.98 -55.58 5.40
CA CYS A 26 -2.24 -54.42 5.91
C CYS A 26 -1.91 -53.36 4.84
N PHE A 27 -1.92 -53.71 3.54
CA PHE A 27 -1.47 -52.80 2.46
C PHE A 27 -2.44 -52.61 1.29
N GLY A 28 -3.56 -53.33 1.25
CA GLY A 28 -4.66 -53.10 0.29
C GLY A 28 -4.32 -53.37 -1.18
N CYS A 29 -3.39 -54.29 -1.45
CA CYS A 29 -2.91 -54.58 -2.81
C CYS A 29 -3.80 -55.60 -3.54
N ALA A 30 -4.33 -55.21 -4.70
CA ALA A 30 -5.19 -56.06 -5.55
C ALA A 30 -4.48 -57.32 -6.05
N GLU A 31 -3.18 -57.26 -6.37
CA GLU A 31 -2.40 -58.45 -6.75
C GLU A 31 -2.33 -59.51 -5.65
N SER A 32 -2.15 -59.07 -4.40
CA SER A 32 -2.10 -59.99 -3.26
C SER A 32 -3.46 -60.65 -3.04
N MET A 33 -4.55 -59.89 -3.19
CA MET A 33 -5.92 -60.40 -3.12
C MET A 33 -6.22 -61.41 -4.25
N ALA A 34 -5.84 -61.11 -5.49
CA ALA A 34 -5.99 -62.02 -6.63
C ALA A 34 -5.12 -63.29 -6.50
N GLY A 35 -3.88 -63.15 -6.02
CA GLY A 35 -2.99 -64.26 -5.72
C GLY A 35 -3.55 -65.19 -4.63
N ILE A 36 -4.14 -64.63 -3.56
CA ILE A 36 -4.84 -65.41 -2.53
C ILE A 36 -6.05 -66.11 -3.13
N PHE A 37 -6.91 -65.40 -3.87
CA PHE A 37 -8.14 -65.98 -4.43
C PHE A 37 -7.85 -67.14 -5.40
N THR A 38 -6.82 -67.02 -6.24
CA THR A 38 -6.39 -68.08 -7.17
C THR A 38 -5.77 -69.27 -6.43
N ASN A 39 -4.94 -69.05 -5.41
CA ASN A 39 -4.40 -70.15 -4.58
C ASN A 39 -5.50 -70.84 -3.76
N VAL A 40 -6.51 -70.09 -3.28
CA VAL A 40 -7.68 -70.64 -2.57
C VAL A 40 -8.54 -71.47 -3.53
N GLN A 41 -8.79 -71.02 -4.76
CA GLN A 41 -9.43 -71.82 -5.80
C GLN A 41 -8.66 -73.12 -6.11
N PHE A 42 -7.34 -73.05 -6.21
CA PHE A 42 -6.48 -74.21 -6.47
C PHE A 42 -6.46 -75.21 -5.30
N ILE A 43 -6.42 -74.71 -4.07
CA ILE A 43 -6.47 -75.53 -2.84
C ILE A 43 -7.86 -76.15 -2.66
N LEU A 44 -8.95 -75.41 -2.90
CA LEU A 44 -10.30 -75.97 -2.83
C LEU A 44 -10.48 -77.12 -3.84
N LYS A 45 -9.94 -76.99 -5.06
CA LYS A 45 -9.90 -78.09 -6.06
C LYS A 45 -9.05 -79.29 -5.65
N LEU A 46 -8.03 -79.11 -4.81
CA LEU A 46 -7.19 -80.20 -4.27
C LEU A 46 -7.82 -80.92 -3.08
N PHE A 47 -8.81 -80.32 -2.41
CA PHE A 47 -9.39 -80.84 -1.17
C PHE A 47 -10.73 -81.58 -1.31
N ASP A 48 -11.26 -81.75 -2.53
CA ASP A 48 -12.46 -82.55 -2.83
C ASP A 48 -12.19 -84.08 -2.75
N CYS A 49 -11.65 -84.55 -1.61
CA CYS A 49 -11.35 -85.95 -1.33
C CYS A 49 -12.39 -86.55 -0.35
N PRO A 50 -13.25 -87.52 -0.77
CA PRO A 50 -14.48 -87.85 -0.08
C PRO A 50 -14.32 -88.90 1.04
N LEU A 51 -13.60 -88.57 2.12
CA LEU A 51 -13.47 -89.46 3.30
C LEU A 51 -13.88 -88.83 4.65
N LEU A 52 -14.42 -87.59 4.66
CA LEU A 52 -14.92 -86.94 5.89
C LEU A 52 -16.42 -86.57 5.90
N GLY A 53 -17.21 -87.08 4.97
CA GLY A 53 -18.68 -86.85 4.90
C GLY A 53 -19.48 -87.34 6.12
N VAL A 54 -18.86 -88.03 7.07
CA VAL A 54 -19.49 -88.57 8.29
C VAL A 54 -19.07 -87.80 9.57
N LEU A 55 -18.12 -86.85 9.50
CA LEU A 55 -17.63 -86.11 10.68
C LEU A 55 -18.00 -84.61 10.70
N CYS A 56 -18.61 -84.05 9.65
CA CYS A 56 -18.99 -82.64 9.59
C CYS A 56 -20.37 -82.29 10.21
N HIS A 57 -20.96 -83.16 11.03
CA HIS A 57 -22.23 -82.87 11.72
C HIS A 57 -22.16 -81.89 12.93
N PRO A 58 -21.01 -81.62 13.59
CA PRO A 58 -20.97 -80.66 14.72
C PRO A 58 -21.07 -79.17 14.31
N PHE A 59 -20.55 -78.79 13.14
CA PHE A 59 -20.28 -77.38 12.83
C PHE A 59 -21.48 -76.58 12.28
N ARG A 60 -22.61 -77.23 11.97
CA ARG A 60 -23.82 -76.54 11.50
C ARG A 60 -24.57 -75.77 12.60
N PHE A 61 -24.25 -76.02 13.88
CA PHE A 61 -24.94 -75.40 15.02
C PHE A 61 -24.35 -74.07 15.51
N TYR A 62 -23.06 -73.78 15.23
CA TYR A 62 -22.42 -72.53 15.68
C TYR A 62 -22.65 -71.33 14.74
N TRP A 63 -23.30 -71.53 13.59
CA TRP A 63 -23.54 -70.48 12.59
C TRP A 63 -24.89 -69.76 12.72
N ASN A 64 -25.79 -70.21 13.61
CA ASN A 64 -27.17 -69.70 13.71
C ASN A 64 -27.55 -69.12 15.09
N SER A 65 -26.58 -68.75 15.92
CA SER A 65 -26.82 -68.21 17.27
C SER A 65 -25.90 -67.05 17.65
N CYS A 66 -26.06 -65.91 16.97
CA CYS A 66 -25.63 -64.59 17.46
C CYS A 66 -26.44 -63.45 16.81
N SER A 67 -27.77 -63.53 16.98
CA SER A 67 -28.62 -62.33 17.01
C SER A 67 -29.03 -62.12 18.47
N ILE A 68 -28.86 -60.92 18.99
CA ILE A 68 -29.25 -60.55 20.36
C ILE A 68 -30.76 -60.28 20.36
N GLY A 69 -31.51 -60.94 21.25
CA GLY A 69 -32.91 -60.58 21.55
C GLY A 69 -33.84 -61.77 21.80
N ASP A 70 -34.12 -62.02 23.08
CA ASP A 70 -35.36 -62.62 23.62
C ASP A 70 -35.97 -63.88 23.00
N CYS A 71 -35.84 -65.02 23.69
CA CYS A 71 -36.95 -65.52 24.54
C CYS A 71 -36.57 -66.74 25.41
N LYS A 72 -37.45 -67.05 26.37
CA LYS A 72 -37.20 -67.94 27.52
C LYS A 72 -37.57 -69.41 27.28
N ALA A 73 -37.02 -70.24 28.18
CA ALA A 73 -37.64 -71.41 28.81
C ALA A 73 -37.58 -72.81 28.13
N SER A 74 -36.75 -73.64 28.75
CA SER A 74 -37.07 -74.97 29.31
C SER A 74 -37.32 -76.19 28.40
N SER A 75 -36.44 -77.20 28.59
CA SER A 75 -36.73 -78.64 28.79
C SER A 75 -37.44 -79.45 27.67
N SER A 76 -37.11 -80.72 27.40
CA SER A 76 -36.06 -81.62 27.89
C SER A 76 -36.14 -82.95 27.12
N LYS A 77 -35.02 -83.43 26.53
CA LYS A 77 -34.49 -84.82 26.65
C LYS A 77 -33.46 -85.18 25.56
N LYS A 78 -32.22 -85.39 26.05
CA LYS A 78 -31.11 -86.20 25.54
C LYS A 78 -31.29 -86.97 24.21
N CYS A 79 -30.36 -86.73 23.29
CA CYS A 79 -29.58 -87.81 22.66
C CYS A 79 -28.10 -87.66 23.06
N GLN A 80 -27.41 -88.77 23.30
CA GLN A 80 -25.98 -88.81 23.61
C GLN A 80 -25.13 -88.99 22.34
N VAL A 81 -23.81 -88.83 22.52
CA VAL A 81 -22.69 -89.43 21.76
C VAL A 81 -21.93 -88.49 20.80
N LEU A 82 -20.66 -88.29 21.21
CA LEU A 82 -19.43 -87.86 20.50
C LEU A 82 -19.05 -86.36 20.47
N GLU A 83 -18.34 -85.94 21.52
CA GLU A 83 -17.50 -84.74 21.52
C GLU A 83 -16.18 -84.98 20.76
N SER A 84 -15.92 -84.22 19.69
CA SER A 84 -14.57 -84.06 19.14
C SER A 84 -13.83 -82.95 19.89
N LYS A 85 -12.96 -83.31 20.84
CA LYS A 85 -12.14 -82.33 21.58
C LYS A 85 -11.15 -81.61 20.65
N TYR A 86 -11.17 -80.27 20.70
CA TYR A 86 -10.16 -79.42 20.09
C TYR A 86 -8.76 -79.72 20.68
N GLN A 87 -7.78 -79.96 19.81
CA GLN A 87 -6.42 -80.35 20.18
C GLN A 87 -5.40 -79.53 19.35
N PRO A 88 -4.93 -78.38 19.85
CA PRO A 88 -4.14 -77.41 19.05
C PRO A 88 -2.76 -77.92 18.59
N TYR A 89 -2.32 -79.10 19.07
CA TYR A 89 -1.07 -79.75 18.67
C TYR A 89 -1.29 -81.04 17.87
N ALA A 90 -2.53 -81.33 17.47
CA ALA A 90 -2.83 -82.45 16.59
C ALA A 90 -2.26 -82.19 15.18
N SER A 91 -1.69 -83.23 14.58
CA SER A 91 -1.17 -83.22 13.21
C SER A 91 -2.26 -83.11 12.14
N ASP A 92 -3.52 -83.33 12.51
CA ASP A 92 -4.70 -83.13 11.67
C ASP A 92 -5.13 -81.64 11.69
N PRO A 93 -5.21 -80.96 10.52
CA PRO A 93 -5.69 -79.57 10.40
C PRO A 93 -7.11 -79.33 10.93
N ASN A 94 -7.94 -80.37 11.03
CA ASN A 94 -9.32 -80.30 11.52
C ASN A 94 -9.38 -80.30 13.06
N LEU A 95 -8.56 -81.11 13.72
CA LEU A 95 -8.51 -81.19 15.19
C LEU A 95 -7.72 -80.05 15.83
N SER A 96 -6.73 -79.51 15.11
CA SER A 96 -5.93 -78.34 15.52
C SER A 96 -6.61 -76.99 15.26
N GLY A 97 -7.74 -76.95 14.54
CA GLY A 97 -8.46 -75.73 14.18
C GLY A 97 -7.72 -74.77 13.24
N ALA A 98 -6.61 -75.21 12.64
CA ALA A 98 -5.89 -74.44 11.63
C ALA A 98 -6.77 -74.16 10.40
N LEU A 99 -7.54 -75.16 9.95
CA LEU A 99 -8.48 -75.01 8.83
C LEU A 99 -9.65 -74.07 9.19
N ALA A 100 -10.18 -74.19 10.41
CA ALA A 100 -11.26 -73.33 10.91
C ALA A 100 -10.83 -71.85 10.98
N SER A 101 -9.57 -71.58 11.35
CA SER A 101 -9.01 -70.22 11.38
C SER A 101 -8.89 -69.61 9.97
N VAL A 102 -8.46 -70.40 8.97
CA VAL A 102 -8.37 -69.95 7.57
C VAL A 102 -9.76 -69.69 6.99
N LEU A 103 -10.73 -70.58 7.24
CA LEU A 103 -12.11 -70.41 6.77
C LEU A 103 -12.83 -69.22 7.46
N TRP A 104 -12.48 -68.91 8.71
CA TRP A 104 -13.01 -67.74 9.42
C TRP A 104 -12.46 -66.42 8.85
N GLU A 105 -11.14 -66.34 8.60
CA GLU A 105 -10.53 -65.18 7.92
C GLU A 105 -11.09 -64.99 6.49
N LEU A 106 -11.36 -66.07 5.75
CA LEU A 106 -12.02 -66.02 4.42
C LEU A 106 -13.48 -65.55 4.46
N ASN A 107 -14.23 -65.89 5.52
CA ASN A 107 -15.62 -65.43 5.71
C ASN A 107 -15.71 -63.96 6.16
N LEU A 108 -14.66 -63.42 6.80
CA LEU A 108 -14.54 -61.96 6.97
C LEU A 108 -14.32 -61.26 5.62
N LEU A 109 -13.47 -61.83 4.76
CA LEU A 109 -13.18 -61.26 3.43
C LEU A 109 -14.40 -61.26 2.49
N SER A 110 -15.21 -62.31 2.50
CA SER A 110 -16.42 -62.41 1.65
C SER A 110 -17.52 -61.42 2.02
N LYS A 111 -17.63 -61.03 3.30
CA LYS A 111 -18.66 -60.09 3.79
C LYS A 111 -18.36 -58.61 3.52
N HIS A 112 -17.15 -58.27 3.07
CA HIS A 112 -16.71 -56.88 2.98
C HIS A 112 -16.40 -56.38 1.56
N TYR A 113 -16.69 -57.15 0.50
CA TYR A 113 -16.46 -56.74 -0.91
C TYR A 113 -17.61 -57.13 -1.87
N HIS A 114 -17.53 -56.65 -3.12
CA HIS A 114 -18.64 -56.42 -4.06
C HIS A 114 -19.55 -57.64 -4.35
N PRO A 115 -20.89 -57.47 -4.48
CA PRO A 115 -21.86 -58.57 -4.61
C PRO A 115 -21.57 -59.61 -5.71
N ASP A 116 -21.03 -59.19 -6.85
CA ASP A 116 -20.86 -60.05 -8.02
C ASP A 116 -19.90 -61.23 -7.78
N VAL A 117 -18.91 -61.06 -6.89
CA VAL A 117 -17.95 -62.12 -6.53
C VAL A 117 -18.65 -63.22 -5.71
N SER A 118 -19.62 -62.85 -4.86
CA SER A 118 -20.41 -63.80 -4.06
C SER A 118 -21.33 -64.65 -4.93
N THR A 119 -21.94 -64.04 -5.95
CA THR A 119 -22.85 -64.72 -6.89
C THR A 119 -22.12 -65.78 -7.71
N LEU A 120 -20.89 -65.49 -8.11
CA LEU A 120 -20.06 -66.40 -8.93
C LEU A 120 -19.56 -67.61 -8.11
N ALA A 121 -19.22 -67.41 -6.83
CA ALA A 121 -18.84 -68.50 -5.93
C ALA A 121 -19.99 -69.50 -5.67
N SER A 122 -21.22 -69.00 -5.51
CA SER A 122 -22.42 -69.82 -5.29
C SER A 122 -22.82 -70.64 -6.52
N SER A 123 -22.37 -70.25 -7.71
CA SER A 123 -22.69 -70.92 -8.99
C SER A 123 -21.83 -72.17 -9.25
N ILE A 124 -20.73 -72.35 -8.51
CA ILE A 124 -19.75 -73.44 -8.71
C ILE A 124 -20.03 -74.63 -7.77
N SER A 125 -20.72 -74.43 -6.65
CA SER A 125 -20.90 -75.44 -5.58
C SER A 125 -21.93 -76.54 -5.87
N THR A 126 -22.26 -76.82 -7.14
CA THR A 126 -23.42 -77.64 -7.55
C THR A 126 -23.12 -78.74 -8.57
N ILE A 127 -21.86 -79.14 -8.74
CA ILE A 127 -21.40 -80.15 -9.73
C ILE A 127 -20.81 -81.37 -9.01
N SER A 128 -21.17 -82.61 -9.39
CA SER A 128 -20.96 -83.81 -8.55
C SER A 128 -20.06 -84.93 -9.13
N SER A 129 -19.20 -85.46 -8.25
CA SER A 129 -18.80 -86.88 -8.06
C SER A 129 -18.36 -87.78 -9.23
N ALA A 130 -17.22 -88.50 -9.09
CA ALA A 130 -17.19 -89.86 -8.48
C ALA A 130 -15.81 -90.58 -8.51
N GLN A 131 -15.65 -91.55 -7.59
CA GLN A 131 -14.73 -92.74 -7.56
C GLN A 131 -13.28 -92.69 -6.98
N ASN A 132 -13.09 -93.57 -5.97
CA ASN A 132 -11.90 -94.36 -5.55
C ASN A 132 -10.67 -93.64 -4.92
N GLN A 133 -10.06 -93.96 -3.75
CA GLN A 133 -9.81 -95.17 -2.90
C GLN A 133 -8.41 -95.81 -3.10
N VAL A 134 -7.55 -96.18 -2.11
CA VAL A 134 -7.30 -95.87 -0.65
C VAL A 134 -5.87 -96.36 -0.31
N TYR A 135 -4.99 -95.61 0.39
CA TYR A 135 -4.07 -96.13 1.47
C TYR A 135 -3.16 -95.07 2.16
N HIS A 136 -2.75 -95.33 3.41
CA HIS A 136 -1.92 -94.47 4.28
C HIS A 136 -0.55 -95.09 4.67
N SER A 137 0.42 -94.28 5.08
CA SER A 137 1.67 -94.70 5.75
C SER A 137 1.98 -93.85 7.00
N ASN A 138 2.83 -94.37 7.89
CA ASN A 138 2.92 -93.93 9.29
C ASN A 138 4.23 -93.16 9.63
N VAL A 139 4.18 -91.83 9.74
CA VAL A 139 5.20 -90.99 10.41
C VAL A 139 4.51 -89.82 11.09
N THR A 140 4.89 -89.46 12.33
CA THR A 140 4.28 -88.32 13.04
C THR A 140 5.05 -87.02 12.79
N PRO A 141 4.39 -85.84 12.68
CA PRO A 141 5.08 -84.57 12.41
C PRO A 141 6.11 -84.14 13.47
N GLN A 142 6.05 -84.67 14.69
CA GLN A 142 7.11 -84.46 15.69
C GLN A 142 8.43 -85.13 15.28
N GLN A 143 8.40 -86.27 14.57
CA GLN A 143 9.62 -86.90 14.04
C GLN A 143 10.23 -86.06 12.90
N ALA A 144 9.40 -85.48 12.02
CA ALA A 144 9.86 -84.56 10.98
C ALA A 144 10.45 -83.25 11.56
N PHE A 145 9.87 -82.75 12.66
CA PHE A 145 10.36 -81.56 13.36
C PHE A 145 11.68 -81.82 14.12
N MET A 146 11.78 -82.93 14.87
CA MET A 146 12.99 -83.24 15.65
C MET A 146 14.23 -83.51 14.78
N GLN A 147 14.07 -84.05 13.57
CA GLN A 147 15.19 -84.19 12.61
C GLN A 147 15.80 -82.87 12.13
N SER A 148 15.13 -81.73 12.37
CA SER A 148 15.55 -80.42 11.85
C SER A 148 16.11 -79.45 12.90
N SER A 149 16.23 -79.85 14.18
CA SER A 149 16.29 -78.87 15.28
C SER A 149 17.33 -79.11 16.40
N LEU A 150 18.32 -80.00 16.23
CA LEU A 150 19.36 -80.23 17.24
C LEU A 150 20.78 -80.41 16.66
N GLU A 151 21.46 -79.29 16.43
CA GLU A 151 22.88 -79.14 16.78
C GLU A 151 23.08 -77.77 17.46
N GLN A 152 23.28 -77.78 18.77
CA GLN A 152 23.83 -76.68 19.55
C GLN A 152 25.09 -77.21 20.23
N GLU A 153 26.20 -76.48 20.17
CA GLU A 153 27.10 -76.41 21.32
C GLU A 153 27.95 -75.13 21.34
N LEU A 154 28.44 -74.79 22.54
CA LEU A 154 28.95 -73.46 22.89
C LEU A 154 30.41 -73.25 22.47
N PHE A 155 30.82 -71.98 22.27
CA PHE A 155 32.22 -71.59 22.54
C PHE A 155 32.35 -70.17 23.12
N ASN A 156 33.18 -70.07 24.16
CA ASN A 156 33.50 -68.82 24.88
C ASN A 156 34.66 -68.09 24.18
N PRO A 157 34.68 -66.75 24.11
CA PRO A 157 35.75 -66.00 23.46
C PRO A 157 37.01 -65.93 24.35
N LYS A 158 38.15 -66.37 23.81
CA LYS A 158 39.48 -65.99 24.34
C LYS A 158 40.05 -64.85 23.52
N THR A 159 40.54 -63.83 24.21
CA THR A 159 41.33 -62.74 23.64
C THR A 159 42.68 -63.24 23.13
N ASP A 160 43.15 -62.72 21.99
CA ASP A 160 44.54 -62.25 21.96
C ASP A 160 44.78 -61.10 20.97
N LYS A 161 45.95 -60.48 21.10
CA LYS A 161 46.32 -59.15 20.58
C LYS A 161 46.97 -59.19 19.19
N GLU A 162 47.39 -57.98 18.78
CA GLU A 162 48.35 -57.65 17.70
C GLU A 162 47.73 -57.35 16.31
N LYS A 163 48.18 -56.33 15.57
CA LYS A 163 49.15 -55.25 15.87
C LYS A 163 48.80 -54.03 15.00
N ALA A 164 49.07 -52.82 15.52
CA ALA A 164 49.02 -51.61 14.72
C ALA A 164 50.15 -51.57 13.67
N ASN A 165 49.98 -50.76 12.63
CA ASN A 165 51.09 -49.87 12.25
C ASN A 165 50.63 -48.60 11.52
N LEU A 166 51.21 -47.48 11.93
CA LEU A 166 50.98 -46.16 11.36
C LEU A 166 51.73 -45.98 10.04
N LYS A 167 51.27 -45.04 9.21
CA LYS A 167 52.17 -44.03 8.63
C LYS A 167 51.45 -42.72 8.29
N ARG A 168 51.88 -41.64 8.93
CA ARG A 168 51.54 -40.25 8.57
C ARG A 168 52.21 -39.87 7.24
N LYS A 169 51.56 -39.03 6.42
CA LYS A 169 52.24 -37.91 5.77
C LYS A 169 51.29 -36.73 5.53
N ARG A 170 51.77 -35.51 5.79
CA ARG A 170 51.08 -34.24 5.52
C ARG A 170 51.20 -33.89 4.02
N GLY A 171 50.26 -33.11 3.51
CA GLY A 171 50.38 -32.41 2.21
C GLY A 171 49.09 -31.67 1.86
N SER A 172 49.19 -30.36 1.60
CA SER A 172 48.07 -29.45 1.30
C SER A 172 48.01 -29.05 -0.17
N GLY A 173 46.81 -28.73 -0.66
CA GLY A 173 46.64 -27.63 -1.63
C GLY A 173 46.39 -28.00 -3.11
N SER A 174 45.16 -27.70 -3.56
CA SER A 174 44.80 -27.15 -4.88
C SER A 174 45.37 -27.75 -6.18
N SER A 175 44.52 -28.41 -6.97
CA SER A 175 44.02 -27.92 -8.29
C SER A 175 43.39 -29.05 -9.14
N MET A 176 42.31 -28.72 -9.85
CA MET A 176 41.69 -29.53 -10.92
C MET A 176 42.48 -29.32 -12.24
N PRO A 177 42.52 -30.27 -13.20
CA PRO A 177 41.30 -30.71 -13.90
C PRO A 177 41.23 -32.17 -14.44
N ASN A 178 39.99 -32.54 -14.81
CA ASN A 178 39.51 -33.55 -15.78
C ASN A 178 40.46 -34.65 -16.31
N GLY A 179 40.02 -35.91 -16.17
CA GLY A 179 40.51 -37.02 -16.98
C GLY A 179 39.89 -38.37 -16.60
N SER A 180 38.85 -38.77 -17.36
CA SER A 180 38.25 -40.13 -17.45
C SER A 180 38.90 -41.28 -16.66
N LEU A 181 38.09 -42.02 -15.90
CA LEU A 181 38.11 -43.49 -15.98
C LEU A 181 36.80 -44.12 -15.49
N THR A 182 36.28 -44.98 -16.36
CA THR A 182 35.16 -45.91 -16.17
C THR A 182 35.20 -46.69 -14.85
N ASN A 183 34.06 -46.73 -14.13
CA ASN A 183 33.38 -47.98 -13.78
C ASN A 183 32.14 -47.73 -12.92
N ASN A 184 30.95 -48.10 -13.41
CA ASN A 184 29.82 -48.56 -12.60
C ASN A 184 28.74 -49.26 -13.46
N ASN A 185 29.16 -50.08 -14.43
CA ASN A 185 28.28 -50.79 -15.36
C ASN A 185 27.81 -52.18 -14.85
N VAL A 186 27.90 -52.40 -13.53
CA VAL A 186 27.57 -53.67 -12.87
C VAL A 186 26.16 -53.64 -12.26
N SER A 187 25.70 -52.50 -11.73
CA SER A 187 24.36 -52.40 -11.14
C SER A 187 23.23 -52.30 -12.18
N SER A 188 23.46 -51.62 -13.30
CA SER A 188 22.47 -51.44 -14.38
C SER A 188 22.15 -52.76 -15.09
N LYS A 189 23.17 -53.58 -15.36
CA LYS A 189 23.02 -54.89 -16.00
C LYS A 189 22.20 -55.89 -15.20
N ILE A 190 22.22 -55.80 -13.86
CA ILE A 190 21.46 -56.71 -13.00
C ILE A 190 19.96 -56.40 -13.07
N ASP A 191 19.58 -55.12 -13.07
CA ASP A 191 18.18 -54.72 -13.22
C ASP A 191 17.64 -55.06 -14.62
N GLU A 192 18.41 -54.83 -15.71
CA GLU A 192 17.98 -55.22 -17.06
C GLU A 192 17.83 -56.74 -17.25
N ASP A 193 18.78 -57.54 -16.75
CA ASP A 193 18.72 -59.01 -16.86
C ASP A 193 17.55 -59.60 -16.06
N MET A 194 17.23 -59.02 -14.89
CA MET A 194 16.10 -59.44 -14.07
C MET A 194 14.75 -59.03 -14.68
N VAL A 195 14.65 -57.82 -15.27
CA VAL A 195 13.48 -57.37 -16.04
C VAL A 195 13.26 -58.26 -17.27
N LYS A 196 14.33 -58.62 -17.98
CA LYS A 196 14.26 -59.50 -19.15
C LYS A 196 13.77 -60.90 -18.78
N LYS A 197 14.32 -61.50 -17.70
CA LYS A 197 13.87 -62.81 -17.17
C LYS A 197 12.40 -62.80 -16.72
N LEU A 198 11.95 -61.75 -16.06
CA LEU A 198 10.53 -61.61 -15.69
C LEU A 198 9.64 -61.49 -16.93
N SER A 199 10.03 -60.68 -17.93
CA SER A 199 9.29 -60.52 -19.19
C SER A 199 9.17 -61.84 -19.98
N GLU A 200 10.27 -62.59 -20.09
CA GLU A 200 10.30 -63.91 -20.74
C GLU A 200 9.41 -64.93 -20.00
N HIS A 201 9.41 -64.93 -18.66
CA HIS A 201 8.58 -65.83 -17.86
C HIS A 201 7.07 -65.51 -17.93
N PHE A 202 6.69 -64.24 -18.12
CA PHE A 202 5.30 -63.84 -18.36
C PHE A 202 4.84 -64.08 -19.81
N LEU A 203 5.75 -64.00 -20.80
CA LEU A 203 5.49 -64.40 -22.18
C LEU A 203 5.24 -65.90 -22.33
N LEU A 204 5.90 -66.73 -21.51
CA LEU A 204 5.63 -68.17 -21.38
C LEU A 204 4.22 -68.45 -20.85
N ALA A 205 3.83 -67.85 -19.72
CA ALA A 205 2.48 -68.00 -19.16
C ALA A 205 1.38 -67.52 -20.15
N ARG A 206 1.63 -66.45 -20.92
CA ARG A 206 0.73 -66.00 -21.98
C ARG A 206 0.67 -66.97 -23.18
N LYS A 207 1.75 -67.71 -23.48
CA LYS A 207 1.72 -68.77 -24.50
C LYS A 207 0.92 -69.98 -24.04
N GLU A 208 1.16 -70.48 -22.83
CA GLU A 208 0.47 -71.64 -22.26
C GLU A 208 -1.06 -71.45 -22.28
N PHE A 209 -1.53 -70.28 -21.86
CA PHE A 209 -2.95 -69.90 -21.88
C PHE A 209 -3.58 -69.83 -23.29
N ASN A 210 -2.76 -69.71 -24.35
CA ASN A 210 -3.23 -69.73 -25.74
C ASN A 210 -3.11 -71.11 -26.40
N THR A 211 -2.22 -71.99 -25.92
CA THR A 211 -2.09 -73.35 -26.47
C THR A 211 -3.24 -74.29 -26.08
N GLU A 212 -3.91 -74.08 -24.94
CA GLU A 212 -5.12 -74.85 -24.58
C GLU A 212 -6.32 -74.62 -25.53
N LYS A 213 -6.29 -73.60 -26.40
CA LYS A 213 -7.29 -73.42 -27.46
C LYS A 213 -7.10 -74.34 -28.69
N GLY A 214 -6.04 -75.16 -28.75
CA GLY A 214 -5.68 -75.94 -29.93
C GLY A 214 -6.31 -77.33 -30.07
N GLU A 215 -6.59 -78.03 -28.96
CA GLU A 215 -6.93 -79.47 -28.98
C GLU A 215 -8.27 -79.77 -28.28
N ASN A 216 -9.38 -79.32 -28.87
CA ASN A 216 -10.70 -79.97 -28.74
C ASN A 216 -11.73 -79.39 -29.73
N SER A 217 -11.55 -79.68 -31.01
CA SER A 217 -12.55 -79.41 -32.05
C SER A 217 -13.11 -80.71 -32.60
N GLU A 218 -14.20 -81.22 -32.00
CA GLU A 218 -15.28 -81.91 -32.73
C GLU A 218 -16.49 -82.30 -31.84
N ARG A 219 -17.48 -81.40 -31.72
CA ARG A 219 -18.93 -81.67 -31.93
C ARG A 219 -19.77 -80.41 -31.62
N LYS A 220 -20.78 -80.17 -32.45
CA LYS A 220 -21.70 -79.01 -32.38
C LYS A 220 -22.61 -79.08 -31.14
N MET A 221 -22.86 -77.95 -30.46
CA MET A 221 -24.18 -77.27 -30.51
C MET A 221 -24.18 -75.86 -29.86
N CYS A 222 -24.83 -74.90 -30.55
CA CYS A 222 -25.47 -73.66 -30.07
C CYS A 222 -24.79 -72.72 -29.02
N SER A 223 -24.15 -71.66 -29.56
CA SER A 223 -24.36 -70.24 -29.20
C SER A 223 -24.73 -69.84 -27.75
N LEU A 224 -23.77 -69.30 -26.97
CA LEU A 224 -24.00 -68.21 -25.99
C LEU A 224 -22.72 -67.58 -25.36
N THR A 225 -21.63 -67.36 -26.11
CA THR A 225 -20.37 -66.81 -25.55
C THR A 225 -19.70 -65.74 -26.43
N SER A 226 -20.03 -64.46 -26.23
CA SER A 226 -19.26 -63.32 -26.76
C SER A 226 -19.19 -62.11 -25.82
N ILE A 227 -19.74 -62.24 -24.61
CA ILE A 227 -19.73 -61.23 -23.54
C ILE A 227 -18.62 -61.51 -22.49
N PRO A 228 -18.36 -62.79 -22.06
CA PRO A 228 -17.34 -63.05 -21.05
C PRO A 228 -15.91 -62.68 -21.47
N GLU A 229 -15.52 -62.92 -22.73
CA GLU A 229 -14.14 -62.66 -23.19
C GLU A 229 -13.76 -61.18 -23.08
N LYS A 230 -14.64 -60.25 -23.47
CA LYS A 230 -14.40 -58.79 -23.33
C LYS A 230 -14.37 -58.32 -21.87
N ILE A 231 -15.11 -58.99 -20.98
CA ILE A 231 -15.10 -58.67 -19.55
C ILE A 231 -13.77 -59.15 -18.93
N VAL A 232 -13.34 -60.37 -19.26
CA VAL A 232 -12.04 -60.92 -18.80
C VAL A 232 -10.87 -60.09 -19.33
N GLU A 233 -10.86 -59.73 -20.62
CA GLU A 233 -9.82 -58.88 -21.22
C GLU A 233 -9.72 -57.52 -20.49
N LYS A 234 -10.86 -56.87 -20.23
CA LYS A 234 -10.92 -55.58 -19.55
C LYS A 234 -10.56 -55.66 -18.06
N ILE A 235 -10.89 -56.76 -17.39
CA ILE A 235 -10.44 -57.04 -16.00
C ILE A 235 -8.92 -57.27 -15.98
N VAL A 236 -8.38 -58.09 -16.89
CA VAL A 236 -6.94 -58.34 -17.01
C VAL A 236 -6.20 -57.03 -17.28
N GLU A 237 -6.68 -56.20 -18.21
CA GLU A 237 -6.10 -54.88 -18.50
C GLU A 237 -6.15 -53.94 -17.29
N THR A 238 -7.28 -53.88 -16.58
CA THR A 238 -7.42 -53.06 -15.35
C THR A 238 -6.47 -53.54 -14.24
N VAL A 239 -6.33 -54.86 -14.07
CA VAL A 239 -5.39 -55.45 -13.10
C VAL A 239 -3.95 -55.14 -13.52
N PHE A 240 -3.56 -55.35 -14.78
CA PHE A 240 -2.22 -55.00 -15.29
C PHE A 240 -1.86 -53.52 -15.10
N GLN A 241 -2.82 -52.61 -15.31
CA GLN A 241 -2.63 -51.18 -15.03
C GLN A 241 -2.42 -50.90 -13.53
N SER A 242 -3.14 -51.61 -12.65
CA SER A 242 -2.95 -51.55 -11.19
C SER A 242 -1.58 -52.11 -10.75
N VAL A 243 -1.22 -53.30 -11.23
CA VAL A 243 0.06 -53.98 -10.91
C VAL A 243 1.24 -53.17 -11.39
N GLY A 244 1.20 -52.70 -12.66
CA GLY A 244 2.27 -51.90 -13.25
C GLY A 244 2.54 -50.62 -12.45
N ARG A 245 1.51 -50.02 -11.86
CA ARG A 245 1.64 -48.86 -10.96
C ARG A 245 2.37 -49.23 -9.66
N HIS A 246 1.97 -50.33 -9.01
CA HIS A 246 2.58 -50.75 -7.74
C HIS A 246 4.03 -51.24 -7.89
N VAL A 247 4.34 -51.99 -8.94
CA VAL A 247 5.71 -52.38 -9.32
C VAL A 247 6.52 -51.18 -9.76
N GLY A 248 5.90 -50.21 -10.45
CA GLY A 248 6.51 -48.94 -10.84
C GLY A 248 7.14 -48.18 -9.67
N PHE A 249 6.48 -48.11 -8.51
CA PHE A 249 7.06 -47.47 -7.31
C PHE A 249 8.35 -48.12 -6.82
N LEU A 250 8.50 -49.45 -6.96
CA LEU A 250 9.70 -50.18 -6.56
C LEU A 250 10.87 -49.92 -7.50
N LEU A 251 10.62 -49.97 -8.81
CA LEU A 251 11.64 -49.80 -9.85
C LEU A 251 12.05 -48.33 -10.03
N HIS A 252 11.08 -47.41 -10.00
CA HIS A 252 11.29 -45.99 -10.24
C HIS A 252 11.53 -45.16 -8.97
N TYR A 253 11.83 -45.78 -7.81
CA TYR A 253 12.13 -45.07 -6.54
C TYR A 253 13.10 -43.89 -6.72
N LYS A 254 14.24 -44.10 -7.40
CA LYS A 254 15.22 -43.02 -7.65
C LYS A 254 14.65 -41.90 -8.49
N GLN A 255 13.81 -42.22 -9.48
CA GLN A 255 13.19 -41.25 -10.36
C GLN A 255 12.12 -40.44 -9.63
N ASN A 256 11.31 -41.07 -8.77
CA ASN A 256 10.28 -40.39 -7.97
C ASN A 256 10.89 -39.49 -6.89
N MET A 257 11.99 -39.92 -6.24
CA MET A 257 12.77 -39.07 -5.34
C MET A 257 13.36 -37.87 -6.08
N LYS A 258 13.93 -38.08 -7.27
CA LYS A 258 14.46 -36.99 -8.09
C LYS A 258 13.35 -36.03 -8.54
N ASN A 259 12.18 -36.54 -8.94
CA ASN A 259 11.05 -35.71 -9.34
C ASN A 259 10.55 -34.82 -8.19
N LEU A 260 10.57 -35.31 -6.94
CA LEU A 260 10.29 -34.49 -5.76
C LEU A 260 11.34 -33.39 -5.58
N GLU A 261 12.63 -33.70 -5.75
CA GLU A 261 13.74 -32.74 -5.66
C GLU A 261 13.64 -31.67 -6.76
N ASP A 262 13.38 -32.07 -8.00
CA ASP A 262 13.19 -31.18 -9.16
C ASP A 262 11.98 -30.25 -8.97
N GLU A 263 10.82 -30.75 -8.49
CA GLU A 263 9.64 -29.92 -8.22
C GLU A 263 9.84 -28.97 -7.01
N VAL A 264 10.60 -29.37 -5.98
CA VAL A 264 10.96 -28.47 -4.86
C VAL A 264 11.92 -27.37 -5.29
N ASN A 265 12.89 -27.68 -6.17
CA ASN A 265 13.80 -26.68 -6.73
C ASN A 265 13.01 -25.65 -7.57
N ASN A 266 12.10 -26.11 -8.43
CA ASN A 266 11.19 -25.25 -9.20
C ASN A 266 10.35 -24.33 -8.29
N LEU A 267 9.77 -24.88 -7.21
CA LEU A 267 9.03 -24.09 -6.24
C LEU A 267 9.92 -23.05 -5.52
N GLN A 268 11.17 -23.39 -5.20
CA GLN A 268 12.13 -22.50 -4.57
C GLN A 268 12.62 -21.38 -5.51
N GLU A 269 12.81 -21.66 -6.80
CA GLU A 269 13.11 -20.64 -7.81
C GLU A 269 11.94 -19.64 -7.92
N GLN A 270 10.71 -20.14 -8.00
CA GLN A 270 9.51 -19.29 -8.04
C GLN A 270 9.37 -18.45 -6.76
N ARG A 271 9.54 -19.06 -5.58
CA ARG A 271 9.56 -18.37 -4.28
C ARG A 271 10.58 -17.23 -4.28
N SER A 272 11.79 -17.49 -4.77
CA SER A 272 12.86 -16.50 -4.84
C SER A 272 12.54 -15.36 -5.82
N SER A 273 11.80 -15.60 -6.91
CA SER A 273 11.33 -14.52 -7.78
C SER A 273 10.26 -13.66 -7.12
N VAL A 274 9.27 -14.28 -6.49
CA VAL A 274 8.19 -13.58 -5.76
C VAL A 274 8.76 -12.78 -4.59
N GLU A 275 9.76 -13.30 -3.87
CA GLU A 275 10.45 -12.56 -2.81
C GLU A 275 11.16 -11.30 -3.34
N ARG A 276 11.83 -11.36 -4.51
CA ARG A 276 12.39 -10.13 -5.13
C ARG A 276 11.30 -9.13 -5.48
N GLU A 277 10.17 -9.58 -6.03
CA GLU A 277 9.05 -8.69 -6.37
C GLU A 277 8.41 -8.06 -5.13
N VAL A 278 8.33 -8.81 -4.02
CA VAL A 278 7.93 -8.32 -2.70
C VAL A 278 8.94 -7.31 -2.15
N ASP A 279 10.24 -7.58 -2.25
CA ASP A 279 11.28 -6.66 -1.81
C ASP A 279 11.27 -5.37 -2.64
N GLU A 280 11.17 -5.46 -3.97
CA GLU A 280 11.03 -4.30 -4.85
C GLU A 280 9.78 -3.48 -4.53
N ALA A 281 8.64 -4.14 -4.26
CA ALA A 281 7.41 -3.46 -3.82
C ALA A 281 7.58 -2.77 -2.46
N ASN A 282 8.26 -3.40 -1.51
CA ASN A 282 8.60 -2.80 -0.21
C ASN A 282 9.53 -1.58 -0.39
N HIS A 283 10.52 -1.64 -1.29
CA HIS A 283 11.38 -0.50 -1.62
C HIS A 283 10.61 0.65 -2.30
N ARG A 284 9.56 0.34 -3.09
CA ARG A 284 8.61 1.33 -3.63
C ARG A 284 7.58 1.83 -2.60
N GLY A 285 7.57 1.28 -1.38
CA GLY A 285 6.64 1.65 -0.31
C GLY A 285 5.22 1.12 -0.49
N GLU A 286 5.02 0.15 -1.38
CA GLU A 286 3.73 -0.47 -1.69
C GLU A 286 3.27 -1.42 -0.57
N ALA A 287 2.01 -1.85 -0.63
CA ALA A 287 1.46 -2.89 0.24
C ALA A 287 1.39 -4.22 -0.52
N ILE A 288 1.85 -5.30 0.11
CA ILE A 288 1.81 -6.65 -0.46
C ILE A 288 0.39 -7.22 -0.38
N ASN A 289 -0.06 -7.92 -1.42
CA ASN A 289 -1.38 -8.55 -1.42
C ASN A 289 -1.39 -9.79 -0.50
N ASN A 290 -2.47 -9.95 0.29
CA ASN A 290 -2.57 -11.03 1.28
C ASN A 290 -2.40 -12.44 0.66
N ASN A 291 -2.88 -12.65 -0.56
CA ASN A 291 -2.73 -13.93 -1.28
C ASN A 291 -1.25 -14.29 -1.55
N VAL A 292 -0.35 -13.32 -1.66
CA VAL A 292 1.10 -13.55 -1.78
C VAL A 292 1.68 -13.99 -0.45
N LEU A 293 1.30 -13.33 0.65
CA LEU A 293 1.74 -13.69 2.00
C LEU A 293 1.25 -15.08 2.40
N ASP A 294 -0.02 -15.39 2.11
CA ASP A 294 -0.61 -16.72 2.30
C ASP A 294 0.13 -17.77 1.46
N TRP A 295 0.46 -17.46 0.19
CA TRP A 295 1.21 -18.38 -0.66
C TRP A 295 2.63 -18.64 -0.15
N LEU A 296 3.40 -17.59 0.19
CA LEU A 296 4.74 -17.73 0.77
C LEU A 296 4.71 -18.62 2.02
N LYS A 297 3.72 -18.41 2.90
CA LYS A 297 3.50 -19.27 4.06
C LYS A 297 3.22 -20.73 3.69
N TYR A 298 2.37 -20.99 2.68
CA TYR A 298 2.13 -22.35 2.20
C TYR A 298 3.39 -22.98 1.59
N VAL A 299 4.27 -22.21 0.94
CA VAL A 299 5.56 -22.73 0.46
C VAL A 299 6.44 -23.16 1.63
N ASP A 300 6.57 -22.34 2.67
CA ASP A 300 7.40 -22.64 3.84
C ASP A 300 6.86 -23.86 4.62
N GLU A 301 5.53 -23.98 4.80
CA GLU A 301 4.88 -25.16 5.39
C GLU A 301 5.12 -26.43 4.55
N THR A 302 5.00 -26.32 3.21
CA THR A 302 5.23 -27.45 2.29
C THR A 302 6.68 -27.89 2.31
N LYS A 303 7.62 -26.95 2.27
CA LYS A 303 9.06 -27.20 2.31
C LYS A 303 9.48 -27.89 3.61
N GLN A 304 9.05 -27.39 4.76
CA GLN A 304 9.26 -28.05 6.05
C GLN A 304 8.70 -29.50 6.06
N GLY A 305 7.56 -29.71 5.42
CA GLY A 305 6.96 -31.03 5.23
C GLY A 305 7.77 -31.97 4.33
N VAL A 306 8.56 -31.46 3.39
CA VAL A 306 9.49 -32.25 2.56
C VAL A 306 10.83 -32.47 3.27
N ASP A 307 11.41 -31.43 3.87
CA ASP A 307 12.68 -31.52 4.60
C ASP A 307 12.60 -32.61 5.69
N LYS A 308 11.54 -32.59 6.50
CA LYS A 308 11.28 -33.63 7.52
C LYS A 308 11.20 -35.05 6.94
N PHE A 309 10.69 -35.20 5.71
CA PHE A 309 10.63 -36.49 5.03
C PHE A 309 12.01 -36.95 4.51
N MET A 310 12.83 -36.01 4.05
CA MET A 310 14.20 -36.27 3.63
C MET A 310 15.08 -36.67 4.83
N ASP A 311 14.93 -36.00 5.98
CA ASP A 311 15.57 -36.37 7.24
C ASP A 311 15.17 -37.78 7.68
N ASP A 312 13.85 -38.05 7.75
CA ASP A 312 13.29 -39.37 8.10
C ASP A 312 13.84 -40.50 7.19
N LYS A 313 14.07 -40.21 5.91
CA LYS A 313 14.71 -41.13 4.97
C LYS A 313 16.15 -41.41 5.36
N THR A 314 16.98 -40.38 5.61
CA THR A 314 18.41 -40.59 5.95
C THR A 314 18.58 -41.42 7.22
N VAL A 315 17.72 -41.22 8.23
CA VAL A 315 17.70 -42.02 9.46
C VAL A 315 17.33 -43.48 9.16
N LYS A 316 16.31 -43.73 8.33
CA LYS A 316 15.85 -45.09 7.98
C LYS A 316 16.84 -45.84 7.08
N GLU A 317 17.54 -45.16 6.18
CA GLU A 317 18.60 -45.77 5.34
C GLU A 317 19.84 -46.12 6.17
N ASN A 318 20.20 -45.32 7.20
CA ASN A 318 21.34 -45.60 8.09
C ASN A 318 21.10 -46.67 9.16
N MET A 319 19.85 -46.96 9.53
CA MET A 319 19.53 -47.93 10.60
C MET A 319 19.54 -49.39 10.13
N CYS A 320 19.72 -49.66 8.83
CA CYS A 320 19.40 -50.95 8.20
C CYS A 320 20.63 -51.83 7.88
N VAL A 321 21.63 -51.89 8.78
CA VAL A 321 22.94 -52.50 8.49
C VAL A 321 23.08 -53.97 8.92
N ASN A 322 22.17 -54.53 9.74
CA ASN A 322 22.45 -55.78 10.49
C ASN A 322 21.51 -56.99 10.30
N PHE A 323 20.45 -56.94 9.48
CA PHE A 323 19.65 -58.15 9.18
C PHE A 323 19.12 -58.20 7.74
N SER A 324 19.10 -59.40 7.17
CA SER A 324 18.74 -59.65 5.76
C SER A 324 17.26 -59.41 5.46
N CYS A 325 16.91 -58.17 5.13
CA CYS A 325 15.71 -57.81 4.39
C CYS A 325 16.12 -56.94 3.19
N PRO A 326 15.88 -57.36 1.94
CA PRO A 326 16.20 -56.52 0.79
C PRO A 326 15.34 -55.25 0.82
N ASN A 327 15.95 -54.15 0.41
CA ASN A 327 15.54 -52.74 0.61
C ASN A 327 14.28 -52.32 -0.20
N PHE A 328 13.33 -53.23 -0.43
CA PHE A 328 12.17 -53.03 -1.31
C PHE A 328 10.96 -52.40 -0.59
N ILE A 329 10.60 -52.86 0.62
CA ILE A 329 9.43 -52.32 1.36
C ILE A 329 9.64 -50.85 1.73
N SER A 330 10.86 -50.49 2.14
CA SER A 330 11.33 -49.12 2.37
C SER A 330 11.25 -48.29 1.09
N ARG A 331 11.87 -48.73 -0.01
CA ARG A 331 11.83 -48.03 -1.31
C ARG A 331 10.42 -47.81 -1.81
N TYR A 332 9.54 -48.81 -1.73
CA TYR A 332 8.13 -48.67 -2.13
C TYR A 332 7.41 -47.58 -1.34
N ARG A 333 7.54 -47.58 -0.01
CA ARG A 333 6.91 -46.58 0.87
C ARG A 333 7.43 -45.18 0.58
N LEU A 334 8.76 -45.02 0.54
CA LEU A 334 9.41 -43.73 0.24
C LEU A 334 9.07 -43.24 -1.17
N SER A 335 9.03 -44.12 -2.17
CA SER A 335 8.67 -43.78 -3.56
C SER A 335 7.23 -43.29 -3.70
N LYS A 336 6.28 -43.96 -3.02
CA LYS A 336 4.86 -43.58 -3.01
C LYS A 336 4.63 -42.28 -2.23
N GLU A 337 5.34 -42.07 -1.13
CA GLU A 337 5.28 -40.83 -0.35
C GLU A 337 5.93 -39.66 -1.10
N ALA A 338 7.03 -39.91 -1.82
CA ALA A 338 7.68 -38.91 -2.67
C ALA A 338 6.82 -38.49 -3.86
N GLU A 339 6.14 -39.42 -4.55
CA GLU A 339 5.17 -39.09 -5.60
C GLU A 339 4.05 -38.21 -5.03
N LYS A 340 3.47 -38.58 -3.88
CA LYS A 340 2.42 -37.78 -3.23
C LYS A 340 2.92 -36.36 -2.90
N LYS A 341 4.08 -36.24 -2.25
CA LYS A 341 4.67 -34.93 -1.90
C LYS A 341 5.01 -34.11 -3.15
N ALA A 342 5.43 -34.74 -4.24
CA ALA A 342 5.71 -34.04 -5.50
C ALA A 342 4.42 -33.46 -6.11
N VAL A 343 3.29 -34.17 -6.03
CA VAL A 343 1.97 -33.65 -6.42
C VAL A 343 1.55 -32.49 -5.51
N ASP A 344 1.74 -32.61 -4.19
CA ASP A 344 1.42 -31.54 -3.23
C ASP A 344 2.26 -30.27 -3.52
N VAL A 345 3.57 -30.42 -3.73
CA VAL A 345 4.51 -29.33 -4.12
C VAL A 345 4.08 -28.69 -5.44
N LYS A 346 3.85 -29.49 -6.49
CA LYS A 346 3.44 -29.01 -7.81
C LYS A 346 2.14 -28.19 -7.75
N HIS A 347 1.18 -28.59 -6.92
CA HIS A 347 -0.06 -27.84 -6.71
C HIS A 347 0.19 -26.44 -6.07
N VAL A 348 1.19 -26.31 -5.20
CA VAL A 348 1.61 -25.02 -4.63
C VAL A 348 2.32 -24.17 -5.69
N THR A 349 3.18 -24.76 -6.53
CA THR A 349 3.81 -24.09 -7.68
C THR A 349 2.76 -23.56 -8.68
N GLU A 350 1.77 -24.38 -9.03
CA GLU A 350 0.66 -24.00 -9.91
C GLU A 350 -0.24 -22.90 -9.33
N LYS A 351 -0.35 -22.81 -8.00
CA LYS A 351 -1.01 -21.68 -7.32
C LYS A 351 -0.16 -20.41 -7.42
N GLY A 352 1.14 -20.52 -7.22
CA GLY A 352 2.09 -19.41 -7.36
C GLY A 352 2.05 -18.81 -8.76
N GLY A 353 1.98 -19.65 -9.80
CA GLY A 353 1.89 -19.21 -11.20
C GLY A 353 0.59 -18.51 -11.59
N LYS A 354 -0.39 -18.43 -10.68
CA LYS A 354 -1.67 -17.72 -10.85
C LYS A 354 -1.77 -16.46 -9.99
N ILE A 355 -0.72 -16.13 -9.24
CA ILE A 355 -0.60 -14.83 -8.57
C ILE A 355 -0.40 -13.78 -9.68
N GLY A 356 -1.32 -12.81 -9.73
CA GLY A 356 -1.21 -11.66 -10.61
C GLY A 356 -0.26 -10.61 -10.02
N THR A 357 -0.72 -9.37 -9.89
CA THR A 357 0.08 -8.31 -9.24
C THR A 357 0.41 -8.68 -7.79
N VAL A 358 1.69 -8.60 -7.42
CA VAL A 358 2.19 -8.94 -6.07
C VAL A 358 1.78 -7.89 -5.02
N SER A 359 1.64 -6.64 -5.43
CA SER A 359 1.43 -5.48 -4.57
C SER A 359 0.31 -4.56 -5.06
N HIS A 360 -0.01 -3.56 -4.24
CA HIS A 360 -0.82 -2.40 -4.62
C HIS A 360 -0.26 -1.13 -3.94
N PRO A 361 -0.47 0.07 -4.51
CA PRO A 361 -0.01 1.30 -3.87
C PRO A 361 -0.61 1.45 -2.47
N ARG A 362 0.26 1.69 -1.49
CA ARG A 362 -0.12 1.81 -0.08
C ARG A 362 -0.90 3.11 0.11
N LYS A 363 -2.03 3.05 0.85
CA LYS A 363 -2.75 4.26 1.23
C LYS A 363 -1.82 5.19 2.02
N ALA A 364 -1.96 6.49 1.80
CA ALA A 364 -1.21 7.49 2.54
C ALA A 364 -1.43 7.31 4.07
N PRO A 365 -0.37 7.43 4.89
CA PRO A 365 -0.50 7.43 6.34
C PRO A 365 -1.53 8.46 6.83
N PRO A 366 -2.41 8.13 7.79
CA PRO A 366 -3.39 9.08 8.32
C PRO A 366 -2.76 10.37 8.87
N GLU A 367 -1.52 10.31 9.40
CA GLU A 367 -0.77 11.48 9.87
C GLU A 367 -0.41 12.49 8.77
N LEU A 368 -0.47 12.09 7.48
CA LEU A 368 -0.22 12.97 6.33
C LEU A 368 -1.51 13.52 5.69
N GLU A 369 -2.68 13.03 6.09
CA GLU A 369 -3.97 13.50 5.58
C GLU A 369 -4.55 14.64 6.42
N PHE A 370 -4.48 14.53 7.75
CA PHE A 370 -5.11 15.47 8.69
C PHE A 370 -4.24 15.77 9.91
N LEU A 371 -4.56 16.85 10.62
CA LEU A 371 -3.78 17.28 11.79
C LEU A 371 -3.97 16.30 12.95
N SER A 372 -2.87 15.90 13.58
CA SER A 372 -2.94 15.24 14.89
C SER A 372 -3.78 16.07 15.85
N SER A 373 -4.67 15.40 16.62
CA SER A 373 -5.56 16.08 17.56
C SER A 373 -4.82 16.84 18.68
N LYS A 374 -3.51 16.61 18.83
CA LYS A 374 -2.62 17.31 19.77
C LYS A 374 -2.22 18.71 19.29
N ASP A 375 -2.32 19.00 17.99
CA ASP A 375 -1.85 20.24 17.37
C ASP A 375 -2.96 21.27 17.09
N TYR A 376 -4.22 20.88 17.29
CA TYR A 376 -5.37 21.78 17.17
C TYR A 376 -5.62 22.54 18.47
N GLU A 377 -5.64 23.87 18.39
CA GLU A 377 -6.03 24.75 19.49
C GLU A 377 -7.53 25.08 19.40
N VAL A 378 -8.27 24.91 20.51
CA VAL A 378 -9.70 25.23 20.59
C VAL A 378 -9.87 26.70 20.99
N PHE A 379 -10.81 27.39 20.34
CA PHE A 379 -11.15 28.79 20.60
C PHE A 379 -12.67 28.91 20.73
N HIS A 380 -13.16 29.25 21.92
CA HIS A 380 -14.60 29.29 22.21
C HIS A 380 -15.35 30.35 21.40
N SER A 381 -14.66 31.41 20.97
CA SER A 381 -15.23 32.38 20.01
C SER A 381 -15.64 31.77 18.67
N ARG A 382 -15.18 30.55 18.37
CA ARG A 382 -15.35 29.87 17.07
C ARG A 382 -16.21 28.61 17.13
N ASP A 383 -16.65 28.18 18.31
CA ASP A 383 -17.42 26.94 18.49
C ASP A 383 -18.69 26.94 17.60
N LYS A 384 -19.45 28.04 17.60
CA LYS A 384 -20.64 28.21 16.73
C LYS A 384 -20.35 28.11 15.23
N VAL A 385 -19.17 28.56 14.79
CA VAL A 385 -18.77 28.48 13.38
C VAL A 385 -18.38 27.05 13.03
N PHE A 386 -17.66 26.37 13.93
CA PHE A 386 -17.32 24.96 13.79
C PHE A 386 -18.58 24.07 13.73
N GLU A 387 -19.50 24.24 14.68
CA GLU A 387 -20.80 23.55 14.75
C GLU A 387 -21.62 23.80 13.48
N GLY A 388 -21.79 25.06 13.09
CA GLY A 388 -22.54 25.43 11.89
C GLY A 388 -21.99 24.82 10.59
N ILE A 389 -20.67 24.67 10.46
CA ILE A 389 -20.07 23.96 9.33
C ILE A 389 -20.39 22.45 9.40
N VAL A 390 -20.25 21.81 10.55
CA VAL A 390 -20.53 20.38 10.74
C VAL A 390 -22.00 20.05 10.51
N GLU A 391 -22.92 20.88 10.98
CA GLU A 391 -24.36 20.74 10.72
C GLU A 391 -24.69 20.92 9.23
N SER A 392 -24.08 21.91 8.57
CA SER A 392 -24.27 22.16 7.14
C SER A 392 -23.71 21.02 6.27
N LEU A 393 -22.64 20.34 6.73
CA LEU A 393 -22.16 19.12 6.08
C LEU A 393 -23.16 17.95 6.23
N LYS A 394 -23.98 17.92 7.27
CA LYS A 394 -25.02 16.91 7.51
C LYS A 394 -26.35 17.21 6.81
N ASP A 395 -26.63 18.47 6.48
CA ASP A 395 -27.82 18.91 5.74
C ASP A 395 -27.85 18.37 4.30
N PRO A 396 -28.84 17.57 3.88
CA PRO A 396 -28.90 16.99 2.52
C PRO A 396 -29.20 18.00 1.41
N ASN A 397 -29.40 19.29 1.71
CA ASN A 397 -29.63 20.35 0.73
C ASN A 397 -28.40 21.25 0.52
N VAL A 398 -27.36 21.14 1.35
CA VAL A 398 -26.14 21.95 1.25
C VAL A 398 -25.00 21.11 0.66
N ASN A 399 -24.65 21.35 -0.61
CA ASN A 399 -23.56 20.65 -1.30
C ASN A 399 -22.21 21.38 -1.18
N MET A 400 -22.22 22.71 -1.04
CA MET A 400 -21.02 23.55 -1.02
C MET A 400 -21.01 24.51 0.18
N ILE A 401 -19.85 24.60 0.84
CA ILE A 401 -19.64 25.44 2.03
C ILE A 401 -18.39 26.30 1.82
N GLY A 402 -18.49 27.60 2.09
CA GLY A 402 -17.40 28.56 1.89
C GLY A 402 -16.88 29.13 3.22
N VAL A 403 -15.61 28.92 3.53
CA VAL A 403 -14.99 29.43 4.77
C VAL A 403 -14.03 30.56 4.44
N TYR A 404 -14.35 31.79 4.87
CA TYR A 404 -13.56 32.98 4.54
C TYR A 404 -13.12 33.81 5.75
N GLY A 405 -12.20 34.74 5.52
CA GLY A 405 -11.58 35.56 6.57
C GLY A 405 -10.14 35.93 6.21
N THR A 406 -9.49 36.73 7.05
CA THR A 406 -8.15 37.30 6.80
C THR A 406 -7.03 36.23 6.72
N ARG A 407 -5.84 36.63 6.24
CA ARG A 407 -4.66 35.73 6.21
C ARG A 407 -4.20 35.44 7.64
N GLY A 408 -3.84 34.17 7.92
CA GLY A 408 -3.38 33.76 9.25
C GLY A 408 -4.48 33.58 10.30
N VAL A 409 -5.75 33.83 9.96
CA VAL A 409 -6.88 33.71 10.90
C VAL A 409 -7.20 32.26 11.31
N GLY A 410 -6.75 31.26 10.53
CA GLY A 410 -6.87 29.83 10.86
C GLY A 410 -7.89 29.02 10.06
N LYS A 411 -8.40 29.52 8.92
CA LYS A 411 -9.38 28.81 8.06
C LYS A 411 -9.00 27.38 7.73
N THR A 412 -7.79 27.19 7.21
CA THR A 412 -7.23 25.89 6.85
C THR A 412 -7.19 24.93 8.05
N THR A 413 -6.81 25.43 9.23
CA THR A 413 -6.79 24.66 10.48
C THR A 413 -8.20 24.24 10.91
N MET A 414 -9.18 25.14 10.78
CA MET A 414 -10.60 24.87 11.06
C MET A 414 -11.14 23.78 10.13
N VAL A 415 -10.95 23.93 8.81
CA VAL A 415 -11.51 23.00 7.81
C VAL A 415 -10.86 21.62 7.88
N ARG A 416 -9.56 21.51 8.18
CA ARG A 416 -8.93 20.22 8.51
C ARG A 416 -9.56 19.57 9.73
N LYS A 417 -9.80 20.33 10.81
CA LYS A 417 -10.41 19.82 12.04
C LYS A 417 -11.87 19.38 11.84
N VAL A 418 -12.62 20.07 10.99
CA VAL A 418 -13.96 19.64 10.55
C VAL A 418 -13.83 18.31 9.81
N GLY A 419 -12.95 18.22 8.80
CA GLY A 419 -12.68 16.99 8.05
C GLY A 419 -12.33 15.79 8.93
N ASP A 420 -11.45 16.00 9.91
CA ASP A 420 -11.12 15.02 10.96
C ASP A 420 -12.35 14.48 11.69
N VAL A 421 -13.23 15.37 12.16
CA VAL A 421 -14.40 15.00 12.96
C VAL A 421 -15.43 14.27 12.12
N VAL A 422 -15.72 14.75 10.90
CA VAL A 422 -16.72 14.12 10.02
C VAL A 422 -16.25 12.82 9.35
N LYS A 423 -14.93 12.57 9.33
CA LYS A 423 -14.32 11.27 8.99
C LYS A 423 -14.38 10.29 10.17
N LYS A 424 -14.18 10.78 11.40
CA LYS A 424 -14.18 9.96 12.63
C LYS A 424 -15.59 9.61 13.13
N ASP A 425 -16.58 10.46 12.90
CA ASP A 425 -17.98 10.19 13.26
C ASP A 425 -18.75 9.38 12.20
N GLY A 426 -18.10 9.06 11.06
CA GLY A 426 -18.69 8.28 9.97
C GLY A 426 -19.66 9.05 9.08
N THR A 427 -19.72 10.39 9.16
CA THR A 427 -20.56 11.20 8.25
C THR A 427 -20.10 11.07 6.78
N PHE A 428 -18.79 10.99 6.54
CA PHE A 428 -18.19 10.75 5.22
C PHE A 428 -17.22 9.56 5.26
N ASP A 429 -17.24 8.75 4.20
CA ASP A 429 -16.37 7.58 4.02
C ASP A 429 -14.95 7.99 3.64
N GLU A 430 -14.81 9.02 2.79
CA GLU A 430 -13.53 9.54 2.30
C GLU A 430 -13.53 11.08 2.42
N VAL A 431 -12.49 11.64 3.03
CA VAL A 431 -12.27 13.09 3.12
C VAL A 431 -10.90 13.41 2.55
N ILE A 432 -10.86 14.32 1.58
CA ILE A 432 -9.71 14.59 0.71
C ILE A 432 -9.44 16.09 0.68
N MET A 433 -8.16 16.49 0.69
CA MET A 433 -7.75 17.90 0.65
C MET A 433 -6.78 18.17 -0.49
N ALA A 434 -7.02 19.26 -1.23
CA ALA A 434 -6.11 19.82 -2.23
C ALA A 434 -5.92 21.32 -2.00
N VAL A 435 -4.72 21.84 -2.30
CA VAL A 435 -4.42 23.26 -2.23
C VAL A 435 -4.52 23.87 -3.63
N VAL A 436 -5.26 24.96 -3.73
CA VAL A 436 -5.43 25.75 -4.95
C VAL A 436 -4.35 26.82 -4.98
N SER A 437 -3.55 26.87 -6.06
CA SER A 437 -2.57 27.94 -6.26
C SER A 437 -3.26 29.24 -6.66
N GLN A 438 -2.59 30.38 -6.44
CA GLN A 438 -3.10 31.70 -6.85
C GLN A 438 -3.42 31.73 -8.34
N ASP A 439 -2.50 31.22 -9.16
CA ASP A 439 -2.79 30.83 -10.54
C ASP A 439 -3.47 29.45 -10.52
N VAL A 440 -4.74 29.40 -10.89
CA VAL A 440 -5.49 28.13 -10.93
C VAL A 440 -4.96 27.26 -12.06
N ASN A 441 -4.50 26.07 -11.69
CA ASN A 441 -4.04 25.05 -12.63
C ASN A 441 -4.87 23.78 -12.40
N VAL A 442 -5.81 23.50 -13.29
CA VAL A 442 -6.76 22.39 -13.16
C VAL A 442 -6.02 21.04 -13.13
N ILE A 443 -5.06 20.81 -14.03
CA ILE A 443 -4.21 19.59 -14.05
C ILE A 443 -3.57 19.31 -12.68
N LYS A 444 -3.07 20.34 -11.99
CA LYS A 444 -2.42 20.24 -10.67
C LYS A 444 -3.42 19.98 -9.54
N ILE A 445 -4.63 20.54 -9.60
CA ILE A 445 -5.71 20.21 -8.66
C ILE A 445 -6.14 18.75 -8.87
N GLN A 446 -6.38 18.35 -10.13
CA GLN A 446 -6.72 16.98 -10.50
C GLN A 446 -5.66 15.97 -10.04
N GLY A 447 -4.37 16.31 -10.17
CA GLY A 447 -3.25 15.48 -9.69
C GLY A 447 -3.31 15.29 -8.16
N GLN A 448 -3.38 16.38 -7.40
CA GLN A 448 -3.51 16.31 -5.93
C GLN A 448 -4.71 15.47 -5.49
N LEU A 449 -5.87 15.60 -6.14
CA LEU A 449 -7.05 14.81 -5.82
C LEU A 449 -6.85 13.32 -6.17
N ALA A 450 -6.24 13.02 -7.32
CA ALA A 450 -5.97 11.67 -7.78
C ALA A 450 -4.99 10.93 -6.86
N ASP A 451 -3.91 11.58 -6.44
CA ASP A 451 -2.92 11.05 -5.49
C ASP A 451 -3.59 10.67 -4.16
N ARG A 452 -4.50 11.51 -3.66
CA ARG A 452 -5.27 11.26 -2.43
C ARG A 452 -6.35 10.17 -2.58
N LEU A 453 -6.92 10.03 -3.78
CA LEU A 453 -7.91 8.99 -4.12
C LEU A 453 -7.28 7.62 -4.41
N ASN A 454 -5.95 7.56 -4.51
CA ASN A 454 -5.16 6.45 -5.04
C ASN A 454 -5.60 6.06 -6.46
N LEU A 455 -5.71 7.06 -7.34
CA LEU A 455 -6.20 6.94 -8.71
C LEU A 455 -5.09 7.28 -9.72
N THR A 456 -4.76 6.36 -10.61
CA THR A 456 -3.90 6.67 -11.76
C THR A 456 -4.72 7.34 -12.86
N LEU A 457 -4.45 8.61 -13.13
CA LEU A 457 -5.07 9.33 -14.26
C LEU A 457 -4.32 9.04 -15.56
N SER A 458 -4.87 8.16 -16.39
CA SER A 458 -4.33 7.80 -17.71
C SER A 458 -4.64 8.82 -18.83
N GLY A 459 -5.50 9.81 -18.56
CA GLY A 459 -5.78 10.89 -19.50
C GLY A 459 -4.67 11.93 -19.53
N GLU A 460 -4.17 12.24 -20.73
CA GLU A 460 -3.23 13.35 -20.96
C GLU A 460 -3.93 14.72 -20.98
N THR A 461 -5.24 14.75 -21.28
CA THR A 461 -6.06 15.98 -21.35
C THR A 461 -6.84 16.24 -20.06
N GLU A 462 -7.11 17.52 -19.76
CA GLU A 462 -7.90 17.93 -18.60
C GLU A 462 -9.28 17.24 -18.55
N VAL A 463 -9.96 17.11 -19.69
CA VAL A 463 -11.28 16.44 -19.78
C VAL A 463 -11.18 14.95 -19.49
N GLY A 464 -10.16 14.24 -20.01
CA GLY A 464 -9.95 12.82 -19.73
C GLY A 464 -9.63 12.56 -18.26
N ARG A 465 -8.87 13.46 -17.64
CA ARG A 465 -8.55 13.45 -16.21
C ARG A 465 -9.78 13.73 -15.34
N ALA A 466 -10.59 14.72 -15.72
CA ALA A 466 -11.85 15.06 -15.07
C ALA A 466 -12.82 13.87 -15.07
N ALA A 467 -12.97 13.18 -16.20
CA ALA A 467 -13.81 11.98 -16.30
C ALA A 467 -13.32 10.83 -15.38
N GLY A 468 -12.01 10.66 -15.24
CA GLY A 468 -11.41 9.70 -14.31
C GLY A 468 -11.76 10.01 -12.84
N LEU A 469 -11.60 11.27 -12.43
CA LEU A 469 -11.98 11.73 -11.08
C LEU A 469 -13.49 11.62 -10.84
N TRP A 470 -14.30 12.02 -11.81
CA TRP A 470 -15.76 11.97 -11.74
C TRP A 470 -16.25 10.55 -11.45
N ASN A 471 -15.74 9.56 -12.19
CA ASN A 471 -16.12 8.15 -12.00
C ASN A 471 -15.62 7.60 -10.65
N ARG A 472 -14.43 8.02 -10.18
CA ARG A 472 -13.87 7.57 -8.88
C ARG A 472 -14.58 8.21 -7.68
N LEU A 473 -15.13 9.41 -7.83
CA LEU A 473 -15.91 10.12 -6.82
C LEU A 473 -17.40 9.73 -6.87
N ASN A 474 -17.92 9.31 -8.02
CA ASN A 474 -19.28 8.78 -8.17
C ASN A 474 -19.34 7.26 -7.89
N ASN A 475 -18.72 6.83 -6.80
CA ASN A 475 -18.54 5.43 -6.41
C ASN A 475 -19.60 4.91 -5.40
N GLY A 476 -20.68 5.67 -5.18
CA GLY A 476 -21.71 5.38 -4.18
C GLY A 476 -21.32 5.67 -2.72
N LYS A 477 -20.09 6.16 -2.45
CA LYS A 477 -19.66 6.61 -1.13
C LYS A 477 -19.94 8.09 -0.91
N LYS A 478 -19.98 8.50 0.36
CA LYS A 478 -19.98 9.90 0.79
C LYS A 478 -18.55 10.44 0.81
N ASN A 479 -18.23 11.27 -0.17
CA ASN A 479 -16.92 11.89 -0.33
C ASN A 479 -16.99 13.39 0.02
N LEU A 480 -16.05 13.88 0.83
CA LEU A 480 -15.90 15.30 1.16
C LEU A 480 -14.57 15.83 0.61
N ILE A 481 -14.64 16.89 -0.17
CA ILE A 481 -13.47 17.51 -0.81
C ILE A 481 -13.23 18.88 -0.19
N LEU A 482 -12.01 19.11 0.27
CA LEU A 482 -11.56 20.34 0.92
C LEU A 482 -10.59 21.06 -0.04
N LEU A 483 -11.01 22.19 -0.61
CA LEU A 483 -10.18 23.01 -1.50
C LEU A 483 -9.71 24.26 -0.75
N ASP A 484 -8.40 24.40 -0.57
CA ASP A 484 -7.78 25.39 0.32
C ASP A 484 -7.08 26.53 -0.45
N ASP A 485 -7.21 27.76 0.07
CA ASP A 485 -6.72 29.04 -0.48
C ASP A 485 -7.21 29.37 -1.91
N VAL A 486 -8.48 29.07 -2.19
CA VAL A 486 -9.15 29.37 -3.47
C VAL A 486 -9.15 30.89 -3.73
N CYS A 487 -8.50 31.32 -4.80
CA CYS A 487 -8.31 32.74 -5.12
C CYS A 487 -9.27 33.29 -6.20
N GLN A 488 -9.92 32.41 -6.97
CA GLN A 488 -10.89 32.75 -8.02
C GLN A 488 -11.94 31.64 -8.16
N GLU A 489 -13.03 31.92 -8.86
CA GLU A 489 -14.11 30.95 -9.12
C GLU A 489 -13.58 29.70 -9.87
N LEU A 490 -14.12 28.52 -9.53
CA LEU A 490 -13.66 27.22 -10.04
C LEU A 490 -14.79 26.46 -10.74
N ASP A 491 -14.53 25.93 -11.93
CA ASP A 491 -15.45 24.97 -12.55
C ASP A 491 -15.19 23.55 -12.00
N PHE A 492 -16.11 23.07 -11.16
CA PHE A 492 -16.04 21.73 -10.58
C PHE A 492 -16.16 20.61 -11.61
N LYS A 493 -16.83 20.84 -12.74
CA LYS A 493 -16.98 19.87 -13.83
C LYS A 493 -15.68 19.72 -14.62
N GLU A 494 -14.95 20.81 -14.86
CA GLU A 494 -13.60 20.77 -15.43
C GLU A 494 -12.58 20.11 -14.50
N ILE A 495 -12.72 20.29 -13.18
CA ILE A 495 -11.90 19.56 -12.20
C ILE A 495 -12.29 18.07 -12.13
N GLY A 496 -13.54 17.71 -12.44
CA GLY A 496 -14.05 16.34 -12.35
C GLY A 496 -14.69 15.99 -11.01
N ILE A 497 -15.23 16.98 -10.29
CA ILE A 497 -15.96 16.79 -9.03
C ILE A 497 -17.47 16.71 -9.33
N PRO A 498 -18.13 15.58 -9.01
CA PRO A 498 -19.52 15.34 -9.41
C PRO A 498 -20.54 15.98 -8.46
N ILE A 499 -20.56 17.31 -8.40
CA ILE A 499 -21.65 18.05 -7.73
C ILE A 499 -22.84 18.13 -8.71
N THR A 500 -23.92 17.42 -8.43
CA THR A 500 -25.19 17.54 -9.17
C THR A 500 -26.37 17.46 -8.19
N ASP A 501 -27.52 18.01 -8.58
CA ASP A 501 -28.73 18.02 -7.72
C ASP A 501 -29.22 16.60 -7.37
N GLU A 502 -28.96 15.64 -8.26
CA GLU A 502 -29.26 14.22 -8.08
C GLU A 502 -28.20 13.50 -7.23
N ASN A 503 -26.93 13.94 -7.27
CA ASN A 503 -25.82 13.25 -6.61
C ASN A 503 -25.43 13.88 -5.27
N LYS A 504 -26.10 13.44 -4.20
CA LYS A 504 -25.79 13.84 -2.82
C LYS A 504 -24.57 13.13 -2.22
N SER A 505 -23.79 12.37 -3.00
CA SER A 505 -22.63 11.62 -2.52
C SER A 505 -21.37 12.47 -2.38
N CYS A 506 -21.26 13.61 -3.06
CA CYS A 506 -20.09 14.47 -3.01
C CYS A 506 -20.41 15.86 -2.46
N LYS A 507 -19.60 16.34 -1.51
CA LYS A 507 -19.67 17.72 -0.97
C LYS A 507 -18.33 18.42 -1.01
N VAL A 508 -18.35 19.75 -1.07
CA VAL A 508 -17.15 20.59 -1.16
C VAL A 508 -17.12 21.64 -0.05
N VAL A 509 -15.97 21.79 0.61
CA VAL A 509 -15.66 22.92 1.49
C VAL A 509 -14.52 23.71 0.86
N LEU A 510 -14.75 25.00 0.62
CA LEU A 510 -13.78 25.95 0.06
C LEU A 510 -13.19 26.80 1.19
N THR A 511 -11.90 27.14 1.12
CA THR A 511 -11.35 28.23 1.94
C THR A 511 -10.87 29.38 1.06
N SER A 512 -11.11 30.63 1.46
CA SER A 512 -10.58 31.81 0.74
C SER A 512 -10.26 32.99 1.66
N ARG A 513 -9.47 33.94 1.16
CA ARG A 513 -9.31 35.27 1.75
C ARG A 513 -10.45 36.22 1.37
N ASN A 514 -11.12 35.99 0.23
CA ASN A 514 -12.19 36.83 -0.27
C ASN A 514 -13.49 36.04 -0.39
N ARG A 515 -14.59 36.59 0.13
CA ARG A 515 -15.95 36.03 0.02
C ARG A 515 -16.45 36.00 -1.43
N ASP A 516 -16.06 36.99 -2.22
CA ASP A 516 -16.62 37.22 -3.56
C ASP A 516 -16.20 36.17 -4.60
N VAL A 517 -15.24 35.30 -4.25
CA VAL A 517 -14.71 34.19 -5.06
C VAL A 517 -15.79 33.17 -5.47
N TRP A 518 -16.86 33.05 -4.68
CA TRP A 518 -17.97 32.12 -4.93
C TRP A 518 -19.34 32.82 -4.88
N LYS A 519 -19.40 34.13 -5.14
CA LYS A 519 -20.64 34.93 -5.09
C LYS A 519 -21.71 34.49 -6.11
N ASN A 520 -21.30 33.80 -7.17
CA ASN A 520 -22.16 33.30 -8.24
C ASN A 520 -22.60 31.84 -8.03
N MET A 521 -22.15 31.20 -6.95
CA MET A 521 -22.39 29.79 -6.63
C MET A 521 -23.33 29.67 -5.42
N ASP A 522 -24.11 28.58 -5.34
CA ASP A 522 -24.92 28.27 -4.16
C ASP A 522 -24.07 27.73 -3.01
N VAL A 523 -23.41 28.64 -2.30
CA VAL A 523 -22.43 28.34 -1.25
C VAL A 523 -22.90 28.90 0.09
N LYS A 524 -23.08 28.02 1.08
CA LYS A 524 -23.36 28.42 2.46
C LYS A 524 -22.07 28.90 3.12
N ASP A 525 -21.97 30.19 3.42
CA ASP A 525 -20.71 30.81 3.82
C ASP A 525 -20.57 31.05 5.34
N PHE A 526 -19.33 30.91 5.82
CA PHE A 526 -18.94 31.08 7.21
C PHE A 526 -17.70 31.98 7.31
N LYS A 527 -17.84 33.11 7.99
CA LYS A 527 -16.72 34.00 8.29
C LYS A 527 -16.00 33.54 9.55
N ILE A 528 -14.69 33.39 9.48
CA ILE A 528 -13.84 33.22 10.67
C ILE A 528 -13.23 34.57 11.02
N GLU A 529 -13.64 35.09 12.17
CA GLU A 529 -13.11 36.33 12.74
C GLU A 529 -11.75 36.13 13.41
N ILE A 530 -11.06 37.24 13.65
CA ILE A 530 -9.88 37.28 14.52
C ILE A 530 -10.24 36.81 15.94
N LEU A 531 -9.24 36.38 16.73
CA LEU A 531 -9.47 35.97 18.12
C LEU A 531 -9.86 37.17 18.98
N SER A 532 -10.44 36.91 20.16
CA SER A 532 -10.49 37.94 21.21
C SER A 532 -9.08 38.27 21.73
N GLU A 533 -8.90 39.43 22.38
CA GLU A 533 -7.62 39.76 23.03
C GLU A 533 -7.26 38.72 24.12
N GLU A 534 -8.26 38.15 24.81
CA GLU A 534 -8.10 37.13 25.85
C GLU A 534 -7.62 35.78 25.30
N GLU A 535 -8.25 35.30 24.21
CA GLU A 535 -7.83 34.08 23.51
C GLU A 535 -6.45 34.25 22.87
N SER A 536 -6.19 35.42 22.29
CA SER A 536 -4.89 35.78 21.70
C SER A 536 -3.78 35.74 22.73
N TRP A 537 -4.01 36.34 23.91
CA TRP A 537 -3.07 36.35 25.00
C TRP A 537 -2.84 34.95 25.58
N THR A 538 -3.91 34.16 25.73
CA THR A 538 -3.83 32.78 26.21
C THR A 538 -3.00 31.91 25.25
N LEU A 539 -3.24 32.02 23.95
CA LEU A 539 -2.43 31.36 22.91
C LEU A 539 -0.97 31.83 22.93
N PHE A 540 -0.73 33.13 23.07
CA PHE A 540 0.62 33.70 23.12
C PHE A 540 1.42 33.16 24.31
N LYS A 541 0.84 33.21 25.52
CA LYS A 541 1.43 32.61 26.73
C LYS A 541 1.73 31.12 26.54
N LYS A 542 0.83 30.35 25.92
CA LYS A 542 1.04 28.91 25.65
C LYS A 542 2.23 28.66 24.71
N LYS A 543 2.47 29.53 23.72
CA LYS A 543 3.55 29.35 22.73
C LYS A 543 4.91 29.80 23.25
N VAL A 544 4.96 30.87 24.05
CA VAL A 544 6.18 31.38 24.69
C VAL A 544 6.58 30.56 25.93
N GLY A 545 5.61 30.11 26.73
CA GLY A 545 5.80 29.45 28.02
C GLY A 545 5.86 30.42 29.20
N ASN A 546 6.21 29.91 30.39
CA ASN A 546 6.10 30.61 31.68
C ASN A 546 7.01 31.85 31.86
N TYR A 547 7.80 32.21 30.85
CA TYR A 547 8.69 33.40 30.86
C TYR A 547 7.93 34.74 31.00
N VAL A 548 6.62 34.73 30.74
CA VAL A 548 5.75 35.92 30.67
C VAL A 548 5.11 36.27 32.03
N GLU A 549 5.22 35.40 33.04
CA GLU A 549 4.61 35.60 34.37
C GLU A 549 5.39 36.59 35.25
N ALA A 550 6.64 36.93 34.90
CA ALA A 550 7.40 38.00 35.56
C ALA A 550 6.89 39.39 35.15
N HIS A 551 6.59 40.24 36.13
CA HIS A 551 5.99 41.57 35.90
C HIS A 551 6.75 42.43 34.88
N GLU A 552 8.09 42.41 34.92
CA GLU A 552 8.97 43.19 34.02
C GLU A 552 8.91 42.76 32.55
N HIS A 553 8.38 41.57 32.25
CA HIS A 553 8.31 41.01 30.90
C HIS A 553 6.88 41.05 30.34
N ARG A 554 5.88 41.09 31.22
CA ARG A 554 4.46 41.06 30.87
C ARG A 554 4.05 42.19 29.91
N ASP A 555 4.49 43.43 30.15
CA ASP A 555 4.05 44.58 29.34
C ASP A 555 4.63 44.57 27.92
N LYS A 556 5.92 44.21 27.78
CA LYS A 556 6.55 44.02 26.46
C LYS A 556 5.95 42.81 25.74
N ALA A 557 5.66 41.73 26.45
CA ALA A 557 5.02 40.56 25.88
C ALA A 557 3.59 40.84 25.40
N TRP A 558 2.82 41.61 26.19
CA TRP A 558 1.50 42.11 25.81
C TRP A 558 1.58 43.01 24.58
N ALA A 559 2.57 43.92 24.51
CA ALA A 559 2.78 44.76 23.34
C ALA A 559 3.05 43.93 22.06
N VAL A 560 3.93 42.91 22.13
CA VAL A 560 4.17 42.00 20.98
C VAL A 560 2.91 41.22 20.60
N CYS A 561 2.16 40.70 21.58
CA CYS A 561 0.90 40.00 21.33
C CYS A 561 -0.14 40.92 20.65
N LYS A 562 -0.23 42.19 21.09
CA LYS A 562 -1.12 43.19 20.50
C LYS A 562 -0.74 43.55 19.06
N GLU A 563 0.55 43.70 18.75
CA GLU A 563 1.02 43.91 17.38
C GLU A 563 0.81 42.68 16.46
N CYS A 564 0.52 41.49 17.01
CA CYS A 564 0.08 40.31 16.24
C CYS A 564 -1.40 40.38 15.81
N GLN A 565 -2.13 41.46 16.10
CA GLN A 565 -3.49 41.77 15.61
C GLN A 565 -4.52 40.66 15.87
N CYS A 566 -4.39 39.93 16.97
CA CYS A 566 -5.26 38.80 17.33
C CYS A 566 -5.34 37.68 16.25
N LEU A 567 -4.31 37.57 15.39
CA LEU A 567 -4.21 36.53 14.35
C LEU A 567 -3.45 35.30 14.87
N PRO A 568 -4.08 34.11 14.95
CA PRO A 568 -3.43 32.89 15.45
C PRO A 568 -2.10 32.57 14.76
N GLY A 569 -2.04 32.74 13.43
CA GLY A 569 -0.81 32.47 12.66
C GLY A 569 0.37 33.37 13.05
N ALA A 570 0.12 34.67 13.28
CA ALA A 570 1.14 35.61 13.73
C ALA A 570 1.57 35.32 15.17
N ILE A 571 0.60 35.11 16.07
CA ILE A 571 0.81 34.79 17.49
C ILE A 571 1.66 33.52 17.63
N ILE A 572 1.36 32.46 16.85
CA ILE A 572 2.11 31.21 16.89
C ILE A 572 3.54 31.40 16.37
N ALA A 573 3.72 32.09 15.24
CA ALA A 573 5.04 32.33 14.65
C ALA A 573 5.94 33.17 15.58
N HIS A 574 5.45 34.32 16.06
CA HIS A 574 6.23 35.20 16.93
C HIS A 574 6.44 34.60 18.32
N GLY A 575 5.40 34.01 18.92
CA GLY A 575 5.50 33.34 20.21
C GLY A 575 6.48 32.17 20.22
N ALA A 576 6.53 31.37 19.13
CA ALA A 576 7.53 30.33 18.97
C ALA A 576 8.95 30.89 18.77
N SER A 577 9.11 31.98 18.00
CA SER A 577 10.41 32.61 17.76
C SER A 577 11.05 33.25 19.00
N LEU A 578 10.21 33.69 19.95
CA LEU A 578 10.60 34.38 21.19
C LEU A 578 10.74 33.44 22.39
N LYS A 579 10.41 32.15 22.23
CA LYS A 579 10.53 31.15 23.29
C LYS A 579 11.99 31.00 23.74
N GLY A 580 12.27 31.34 25.00
CA GLY A 580 13.61 31.27 25.58
C GLY A 580 14.60 32.32 25.04
N LYS A 581 14.10 33.47 24.57
CA LYS A 581 14.92 34.60 24.10
C LYS A 581 15.01 35.73 25.13
N ASP A 582 16.12 36.47 25.08
CA ASP A 582 16.37 37.68 25.86
C ASP A 582 15.51 38.88 25.43
N MET A 583 15.40 39.87 26.31
CA MET A 583 14.50 41.03 26.12
C MET A 583 14.88 41.95 24.96
N ASP A 584 16.10 41.85 24.44
CA ASP A 584 16.55 42.60 23.26
C ASP A 584 15.97 41.97 21.99
N ALA A 585 15.95 40.64 21.88
CA ALA A 585 15.24 39.94 20.80
C ALA A 585 13.72 40.23 20.81
N TRP A 586 13.10 40.40 21.98
CA TRP A 586 11.71 40.85 22.09
C TRP A 586 11.53 42.29 21.58
N GLN A 587 12.46 43.19 21.90
CA GLN A 587 12.44 44.57 21.43
C GLN A 587 12.62 44.66 19.91
N ASP A 588 13.52 43.84 19.34
CA ASP A 588 13.74 43.73 17.90
C ASP A 588 12.49 43.24 17.15
N VAL A 589 11.81 42.22 17.66
CA VAL A 589 10.55 41.73 17.07
C VAL A 589 9.46 42.80 17.18
N LEU A 590 9.35 43.48 18.32
CA LEU A 590 8.38 44.58 18.50
C LEU A 590 8.65 45.75 17.54
N ASN A 591 9.92 46.14 17.37
CA ASN A 591 10.33 47.18 16.44
C ASN A 591 10.04 46.78 14.99
N LYS A 592 10.37 45.53 14.61
CA LYS A 592 10.05 44.98 13.27
C LYS A 592 8.54 44.99 13.01
N LEU A 593 7.71 44.57 13.97
CA LEU A 593 6.26 44.56 13.82
C LEU A 593 5.65 45.97 13.70
N LYS A 594 6.17 46.95 14.43
CA LYS A 594 5.77 48.36 14.30
C LYS A 594 6.19 48.96 12.96
N ASN A 595 7.37 48.60 12.47
CA ASN A 595 7.93 49.10 11.22
C ASN A 595 7.43 48.34 9.97
N SER A 596 6.88 47.13 10.13
CA SER A 596 6.32 46.32 9.03
C SER A 596 4.85 46.64 8.73
N ARG A 597 4.34 47.77 9.23
CA ARG A 597 2.99 48.26 8.94
C ARG A 597 2.96 48.94 7.56
N PRO A 598 2.32 48.37 6.52
CA PRO A 598 1.50 49.21 5.67
C PRO A 598 0.37 49.77 6.54
N ASN A 599 0.05 51.06 6.42
CA ASN A 599 -0.90 51.68 7.32
C ASN A 599 -2.32 51.05 7.22
N LYS A 600 -3.00 51.01 8.38
CA LYS A 600 -4.29 50.36 8.67
C LYS A 600 -5.33 50.41 7.53
N GLU A 601 -5.84 49.24 7.12
CA GLU A 601 -7.15 48.90 6.49
C GLU A 601 -7.77 49.76 5.35
N LEU A 602 -7.23 50.93 5.08
CA LEU A 602 -7.76 51.99 4.24
C LEU A 602 -6.57 52.72 3.60
N SER A 603 -6.25 52.41 2.34
CA SER A 603 -5.24 53.15 1.60
C SER A 603 -5.80 54.50 1.16
N TYR A 604 -5.15 55.59 1.59
CA TYR A 604 -5.30 56.89 0.96
C TYR A 604 -4.40 56.96 -0.28
N ILE A 605 -3.49 57.93 -0.37
CA ILE A 605 -2.60 58.11 -1.52
C ILE A 605 -1.25 57.48 -1.17
N ASN A 606 -0.84 56.46 -1.95
CA ASN A 606 0.45 55.77 -1.80
C ASN A 606 1.58 56.47 -2.55
N ALA A 607 1.29 57.08 -3.69
CA ALA A 607 2.28 57.85 -4.43
C ALA A 607 1.58 58.93 -5.25
N ALA A 608 2.34 59.96 -5.63
CA ALA A 608 1.86 60.99 -6.53
C ALA A 608 3.00 61.52 -7.40
N PHE A 609 2.68 62.07 -8.58
CA PHE A 609 3.61 62.93 -9.32
C PHE A 609 2.88 63.92 -10.23
N ARG A 610 3.55 65.03 -10.54
CA ARG A 610 3.06 66.09 -11.43
C ARG A 610 3.14 65.64 -12.90
N SER A 611 2.06 65.79 -13.65
CA SER A 611 2.08 65.61 -15.10
C SER A 611 2.72 66.83 -15.78
N SER A 612 3.33 66.64 -16.95
CA SER A 612 3.73 67.71 -17.88
C SER A 612 2.57 68.57 -18.37
N ARG A 613 1.33 68.09 -18.22
CA ARG A 613 0.10 68.84 -18.51
C ARG A 613 -0.27 69.75 -17.33
N THR A 614 -0.52 71.02 -17.62
CA THR A 614 -0.81 72.06 -16.62
C THR A 614 -1.92 71.67 -15.64
N ASN A 615 -1.65 71.88 -14.35
CA ASN A 615 -2.53 71.55 -13.21
C ASN A 615 -2.91 70.07 -13.06
N GLN A 616 -2.26 69.15 -13.79
CA GLN A 616 -2.55 67.72 -13.69
C GLN A 616 -1.54 66.98 -12.81
N ALA A 617 -2.03 66.02 -12.02
CA ALA A 617 -1.22 65.11 -11.21
C ALA A 617 -1.77 63.68 -11.28
N TYR A 618 -0.88 62.71 -11.27
CA TYR A 618 -1.22 61.30 -11.10
C TYR A 618 -1.20 60.95 -9.62
N LEU A 619 -2.26 60.31 -9.12
CA LEU A 619 -2.35 59.77 -7.76
C LEU A 619 -2.47 58.26 -7.82
N PHE A 620 -1.68 57.55 -7.01
CA PHE A 620 -1.68 56.09 -6.92
C PHE A 620 -2.25 55.65 -5.58
N MET A 621 -3.13 54.65 -5.64
CA MET A 621 -3.78 54.00 -4.50
C MET A 621 -3.57 52.50 -4.71
N LYS A 622 -2.50 51.95 -4.13
CA LYS A 622 -2.00 50.59 -4.42
C LYS A 622 -1.74 50.38 -5.92
N ASN A 623 -2.38 49.37 -6.51
CA ASN A 623 -2.34 49.01 -7.92
C ASN A 623 -3.44 49.68 -8.77
N GLU A 624 -4.11 50.68 -8.21
CA GLU A 624 -4.96 51.61 -8.96
C GLU A 624 -4.32 53.00 -9.02
N TYR A 625 -4.71 53.77 -10.03
CA TYR A 625 -4.31 55.17 -10.18
C TYR A 625 -5.48 56.01 -10.70
N LEU A 626 -5.41 57.32 -10.50
CA LEU A 626 -6.26 58.30 -11.15
C LEU A 626 -5.45 59.50 -11.64
N LEU A 627 -5.98 60.19 -12.65
CA LEU A 627 -5.46 61.47 -13.13
C LEU A 627 -6.38 62.58 -12.62
N LEU A 628 -5.80 63.60 -11.99
CA LEU A 628 -6.51 64.67 -11.29
C LEU A 628 -6.09 66.04 -11.83
N ASP A 629 -7.06 66.89 -12.18
CA ASP A 629 -6.86 68.34 -12.17
C ASP A 629 -6.99 68.80 -10.72
N TYR A 630 -5.89 69.27 -10.12
CA TYR A 630 -5.86 69.67 -8.71
C TYR A 630 -6.13 71.17 -8.48
N ALA A 631 -6.49 71.92 -9.54
CA ALA A 631 -6.97 73.31 -9.47
C ALA A 631 -6.26 74.19 -8.41
N PRO A 632 -4.92 74.36 -8.48
CA PRO A 632 -4.09 74.80 -7.36
C PRO A 632 -4.56 76.10 -6.72
N GLY A 633 -4.58 76.11 -5.39
CA GLY A 633 -5.06 77.24 -4.58
C GLY A 633 -6.58 77.37 -4.51
N THR A 634 -7.34 76.39 -5.00
CA THR A 634 -8.81 76.31 -4.88
C THR A 634 -9.22 74.90 -4.45
N ASN A 635 -10.51 74.70 -4.13
CA ASN A 635 -11.10 73.37 -3.86
C ASN A 635 -11.93 72.86 -5.06
N ASN A 636 -11.59 73.27 -6.28
CA ASN A 636 -12.32 72.92 -7.52
C ASN A 636 -11.64 71.79 -8.30
N ASP A 637 -11.07 70.81 -7.58
CA ASP A 637 -10.41 69.65 -8.16
C ASP A 637 -11.38 68.78 -8.98
N LYS A 638 -10.85 68.07 -9.99
CA LYS A 638 -11.64 67.21 -10.88
C LYS A 638 -10.84 65.98 -11.28
N VAL A 639 -11.35 64.80 -10.96
CA VAL A 639 -10.85 63.54 -11.55
C VAL A 639 -11.09 63.59 -13.06
N LEU A 640 -10.01 63.53 -13.83
CA LEU A 640 -10.00 63.54 -15.29
C LEU A 640 -10.04 62.13 -15.88
N ASN A 641 -9.44 61.16 -15.21
CA ASN A 641 -9.48 59.75 -15.59
C ASN A 641 -9.32 58.85 -14.36
N GLY A 642 -9.94 57.67 -14.41
CA GLY A 642 -9.91 56.68 -13.34
C GLY A 642 -10.86 56.98 -12.17
N PRO A 643 -10.73 56.22 -11.06
CA PRO A 643 -9.67 55.25 -10.78
C PRO A 643 -9.67 54.01 -11.72
N LEU A 644 -8.51 53.67 -12.26
CA LEU A 644 -8.25 52.49 -13.11
C LEU A 644 -7.13 51.63 -12.51
N ARG A 645 -7.00 50.36 -12.91
CA ARG A 645 -5.80 49.57 -12.57
C ARG A 645 -4.57 50.12 -13.31
N ILE A 646 -3.40 50.04 -12.68
CA ILE A 646 -2.16 50.55 -13.28
C ILE A 646 -1.89 49.90 -14.66
N PHE A 647 -2.08 48.59 -14.82
CA PHE A 647 -1.86 47.92 -16.11
C PHE A 647 -2.84 48.33 -17.23
N GLU A 648 -3.97 48.97 -16.90
CA GLU A 648 -4.95 49.46 -17.90
C GLU A 648 -4.52 50.80 -18.48
N GLY A 649 -3.91 51.66 -17.65
CA GLY A 649 -3.33 52.94 -18.10
C GLY A 649 -1.91 52.83 -18.63
N TYR A 650 -1.14 51.87 -18.08
CA TYR A 650 0.28 51.68 -18.32
C TYR A 650 0.58 50.24 -18.79
N PRO A 651 0.23 49.87 -20.04
CA PRO A 651 0.55 48.56 -20.62
C PRO A 651 2.01 48.12 -20.47
N SER A 652 3.00 49.04 -20.47
CA SER A 652 4.42 48.65 -20.32
C SER A 652 4.77 48.16 -18.91
N LEU A 653 3.95 48.47 -17.90
CA LEU A 653 4.08 47.99 -16.53
C LEU A 653 3.35 46.66 -16.27
N LYS A 654 2.65 46.10 -17.26
CA LYS A 654 1.96 44.81 -17.13
C LYS A 654 2.96 43.68 -16.80
N ASN A 655 2.57 42.78 -15.89
CA ASN A 655 3.43 41.71 -15.35
C ASN A 655 4.69 42.23 -14.60
N THR A 656 4.60 43.42 -13.99
CA THR A 656 5.64 43.96 -13.11
C THR A 656 5.07 44.26 -11.72
N THR A 657 5.93 44.29 -10.71
CA THR A 657 5.56 44.61 -9.32
C THR A 657 4.84 45.96 -9.20
N PHE A 658 5.17 46.95 -10.05
CA PHE A 658 4.50 48.26 -10.08
C PHE A 658 3.00 48.17 -10.40
N ALA A 659 2.60 47.26 -11.30
CA ALA A 659 1.20 47.08 -11.66
C ALA A 659 0.47 46.03 -10.81
N GLU A 660 1.18 45.06 -10.23
CA GLU A 660 0.60 44.00 -9.40
C GLU A 660 0.44 44.41 -7.93
N ALA A 661 1.55 44.84 -7.30
CA ALA A 661 1.57 45.27 -5.92
C ALA A 661 1.16 46.74 -5.76
N GLY A 662 1.51 47.57 -6.75
CA GLY A 662 1.27 49.01 -6.74
C GLY A 662 2.53 49.85 -6.78
N ILE A 663 2.35 51.16 -6.87
CA ILE A 663 3.43 52.15 -6.80
C ILE A 663 3.39 52.78 -5.40
N ASP A 664 4.48 52.58 -4.65
CA ASP A 664 4.64 52.98 -3.26
C ASP A 664 5.29 54.37 -3.11
N CYS A 665 5.94 54.88 -4.18
CA CYS A 665 6.49 56.23 -4.25
C CYS A 665 6.71 56.59 -5.74
N ALA A 666 6.60 57.87 -6.10
CA ALA A 666 6.90 58.37 -7.43
C ALA A 666 7.36 59.85 -7.39
N PHE A 667 8.03 60.32 -8.45
CA PHE A 667 8.23 61.73 -8.72
C PHE A 667 8.41 62.00 -10.23
N GLY A 668 8.05 63.21 -10.67
CA GLY A 668 8.19 63.63 -12.07
C GLY A 668 9.61 64.09 -12.40
N SER A 669 9.93 64.14 -13.70
CA SER A 669 11.19 64.69 -14.20
C SER A 669 10.99 66.08 -14.83
N HIS A 670 12.00 66.93 -14.71
CA HIS A 670 12.15 68.16 -15.51
C HIS A 670 12.26 67.89 -17.03
N HIS A 671 12.42 66.65 -17.45
CA HIS A 671 12.62 66.26 -18.85
C HIS A 671 11.40 65.52 -19.42
N GLY A 672 10.54 66.26 -20.12
CA GLY A 672 9.43 65.72 -20.91
C GLY A 672 8.42 64.92 -20.09
N ASP A 673 7.91 63.84 -20.68
CA ASP A 673 6.90 62.97 -20.09
C ASP A 673 7.53 61.83 -19.26
N GLU A 674 8.63 62.11 -18.54
CA GLU A 674 9.34 61.13 -17.72
C GLU A 674 8.99 61.21 -16.23
N ALA A 675 8.93 60.05 -15.57
CA ALA A 675 8.77 59.92 -14.12
C ALA A 675 9.62 58.76 -13.57
N PHE A 676 9.99 58.85 -12.29
CA PHE A 676 10.55 57.75 -11.53
C PHE A 676 9.45 57.13 -10.66
N ILE A 677 9.33 55.81 -10.68
CA ILE A 677 8.37 55.05 -9.89
C ILE A 677 9.07 54.00 -9.03
N PHE A 678 8.52 53.74 -7.85
CA PHE A 678 9.08 52.86 -6.83
C PHE A 678 8.01 51.88 -6.34
N SER A 679 8.42 50.64 -6.08
CA SER A 679 7.58 49.60 -5.47
C SER A 679 8.48 48.70 -4.62
N ARG A 680 8.29 48.73 -3.31
CA ARG A 680 9.17 48.12 -2.30
C ARG A 680 10.64 48.55 -2.49
N ASN A 681 11.51 47.63 -2.91
CA ASN A 681 12.93 47.84 -3.15
C ASN A 681 13.28 48.02 -4.64
N LEU A 682 12.28 47.99 -5.53
CA LEU A 682 12.46 48.17 -6.98
C LEU A 682 12.09 49.59 -7.39
N CYS A 683 12.76 50.09 -8.42
CA CYS A 683 12.45 51.34 -9.09
C CYS A 683 12.63 51.25 -10.60
N ALA A 684 11.95 52.13 -11.32
CA ALA A 684 12.06 52.27 -12.76
C ALA A 684 11.90 53.75 -13.15
N ARG A 685 12.58 54.15 -14.23
CA ARG A 685 12.29 55.41 -14.94
C ARG A 685 11.40 55.08 -16.13
N ILE A 686 10.27 55.76 -16.23
CA ILE A 686 9.24 55.53 -17.25
C ILE A 686 9.00 56.80 -18.07
N ASN A 687 8.59 56.62 -19.33
CA ASN A 687 7.81 57.62 -20.05
C ASN A 687 6.32 57.29 -19.82
N TYR A 688 5.55 58.23 -19.27
CA TYR A 688 4.14 58.01 -18.91
C TYR A 688 3.13 58.50 -19.98
N ALA A 689 3.62 58.98 -21.13
CA ALA A 689 2.87 59.25 -22.36
C ALA A 689 1.45 59.86 -22.17
N PRO A 690 1.32 61.04 -21.53
CA PRO A 690 0.08 61.54 -20.94
C PRO A 690 -1.05 61.67 -21.94
N GLY A 691 -2.21 61.13 -21.58
CA GLY A 691 -3.41 61.08 -22.42
C GLY A 691 -3.38 59.99 -23.50
N THR A 692 -2.42 59.06 -23.43
CA THR A 692 -2.35 57.85 -24.25
C THR A 692 -2.00 56.65 -23.36
N THR A 693 -1.99 55.44 -23.93
CA THR A 693 -1.51 54.20 -23.28
C THR A 693 -0.19 53.72 -23.90
N ASN A 694 0.60 54.63 -24.50
CA ASN A 694 1.88 54.33 -25.16
C ASN A 694 3.07 54.54 -24.20
N ASP A 695 2.89 54.18 -22.94
CA ASP A 695 3.91 54.27 -21.90
C ASP A 695 5.08 53.34 -22.19
N LYS A 696 6.25 53.65 -21.62
CA LYS A 696 7.48 52.85 -21.81
C LYS A 696 8.34 52.87 -20.56
N ILE A 697 8.85 51.72 -20.15
CA ILE A 697 9.99 51.67 -19.23
C ILE A 697 11.25 52.11 -19.99
N ILE A 698 11.88 53.19 -19.54
CA ILE A 698 13.14 53.74 -20.08
C ILE A 698 14.33 53.04 -19.42
N GLN A 699 14.23 52.76 -18.11
CA GLN A 699 15.31 52.18 -17.32
C GLN A 699 14.74 51.41 -16.12
N GLY A 700 15.31 50.24 -15.82
CA GLY A 700 14.76 49.28 -14.86
C GLY A 700 13.76 48.30 -15.52
N PRO A 701 12.95 47.56 -14.73
CA PRO A 701 12.96 47.52 -13.26
C PRO A 701 14.30 47.06 -12.70
N MET A 702 14.79 47.73 -11.66
CA MET A 702 16.02 47.37 -10.94
C MET A 702 15.92 47.79 -9.48
N THR A 703 16.82 47.32 -8.62
CA THR A 703 16.81 47.72 -7.21
C THR A 703 17.16 49.20 -7.04
N ILE A 704 16.72 49.80 -5.94
CA ILE A 704 17.01 51.22 -5.64
C ILE A 704 18.52 51.48 -5.61
N ILE A 705 19.33 50.55 -5.06
CA ILE A 705 20.79 50.66 -5.07
C ILE A 705 21.45 50.42 -6.43
N GLU A 706 20.76 49.85 -7.42
CA GLU A 706 21.27 49.75 -8.81
C GLU A 706 21.01 51.03 -9.60
N MET A 707 19.86 51.68 -9.39
CA MET A 707 19.56 52.99 -9.98
C MET A 707 20.33 54.13 -9.31
N PHE A 708 20.45 54.07 -7.98
CA PHE A 708 21.00 55.12 -7.12
C PHE A 708 22.05 54.53 -6.17
N HIS A 709 23.21 54.14 -6.72
CA HIS A 709 24.32 53.50 -5.99
C HIS A 709 24.74 54.21 -4.68
N PHE A 710 24.58 55.53 -4.62
CA PHE A 710 24.89 56.36 -3.45
C PHE A 710 23.96 56.16 -2.25
N PHE A 711 22.84 55.42 -2.37
CA PHE A 711 21.98 55.07 -1.24
C PHE A 711 22.42 53.83 -0.45
N LYS A 712 23.42 53.09 -0.93
CA LYS A 712 23.96 51.92 -0.21
C LYS A 712 24.49 52.31 1.18
N GLY A 713 24.04 51.60 2.22
CA GLY A 713 24.34 51.90 3.62
C GLY A 713 23.50 53.03 4.23
N THR A 714 22.44 53.49 3.56
CA THR A 714 21.52 54.54 4.05
C THR A 714 20.12 53.97 4.28
N VAL A 715 19.24 54.73 4.96
CA VAL A 715 17.84 54.32 5.16
C VAL A 715 17.05 54.13 3.85
N PHE A 716 17.53 54.73 2.75
CA PHE A 716 16.94 54.68 1.41
C PHE A 716 17.37 53.44 0.58
N GLU A 717 18.29 52.60 1.08
CA GLU A 717 18.82 51.43 0.35
C GLU A 717 17.73 50.45 -0.13
N SER A 718 16.64 50.33 0.64
CA SER A 718 15.64 49.27 0.44
C SER A 718 14.21 49.75 0.14
N SER A 719 13.93 51.05 0.29
CA SER A 719 12.61 51.65 0.00
C SER A 719 12.67 53.18 0.07
N VAL A 720 11.65 53.83 -0.50
CA VAL A 720 11.38 55.27 -0.39
C VAL A 720 9.88 55.41 -0.08
N ASP A 721 9.50 56.27 0.87
CA ASP A 721 8.09 56.43 1.28
C ASP A 721 7.36 57.44 0.40
N SER A 722 8.01 58.52 -0.02
CA SER A 722 7.45 59.48 -0.98
C SER A 722 8.55 60.35 -1.60
N ALA A 723 8.24 61.09 -2.66
CA ALA A 723 9.19 61.99 -3.30
C ALA A 723 8.52 63.14 -4.04
N PHE A 724 9.24 64.24 -4.28
CA PHE A 724 8.84 65.27 -5.24
C PHE A 724 10.05 65.98 -5.86
N GLU A 725 9.86 66.55 -7.05
CA GLU A 725 10.88 67.31 -7.78
C GLU A 725 11.10 68.70 -7.16
N SER A 726 12.37 69.11 -7.06
CA SER A 726 12.74 70.48 -6.68
C SER A 726 12.40 71.45 -7.81
N THR A 727 12.39 72.76 -7.55
CA THR A 727 12.44 73.78 -8.63
C THR A 727 13.86 74.02 -9.14
N VAL A 728 14.87 73.46 -8.47
CA VAL A 728 16.22 73.37 -9.03
C VAL A 728 16.26 72.19 -10.00
N SER A 729 16.69 72.46 -11.24
CA SER A 729 16.73 71.47 -12.31
C SER A 729 17.48 70.21 -11.89
N ASP A 730 16.86 69.08 -12.21
CA ASP A 730 17.35 67.72 -11.95
C ASP A 730 17.54 67.33 -10.48
N GLU A 731 17.09 68.16 -9.53
CA GLU A 731 17.07 67.84 -8.11
C GLU A 731 15.70 67.30 -7.66
N ALA A 732 15.70 66.34 -6.73
CA ALA A 732 14.48 65.79 -6.13
C ALA A 732 14.67 65.50 -4.63
N TYR A 733 13.59 65.68 -3.87
CA TYR A 733 13.47 65.35 -2.45
C TYR A 733 12.80 63.99 -2.31
N LEU A 734 13.49 63.02 -1.71
CA LEU A 734 12.98 61.67 -1.42
C LEU A 734 12.87 61.50 0.10
N PHE A 735 11.79 60.93 0.61
CA PHE A 735 11.49 60.82 2.04
C PHE A 735 11.49 59.35 2.50
N LYS A 736 12.01 59.12 3.71
CA LYS A 736 11.98 57.80 4.36
C LYS A 736 11.94 57.98 5.88
N GLY A 737 10.86 57.54 6.52
CA GLY A 737 10.61 57.81 7.93
C GLY A 737 10.72 59.31 8.24
N ASN A 738 11.44 59.68 9.29
CA ASN A 738 11.68 61.08 9.67
C ASN A 738 12.89 61.74 8.95
N GLN A 739 13.37 61.17 7.85
CA GLN A 739 14.50 61.69 7.05
C GLN A 739 14.09 62.00 5.61
N TYR A 740 14.85 62.90 4.98
CA TYR A 740 14.81 63.11 3.54
C TYR A 740 16.21 63.08 2.95
N ALA A 741 16.30 62.65 1.69
CA ALA A 741 17.45 62.78 0.83
C ALA A 741 17.17 63.82 -0.25
N LEU A 742 18.09 64.77 -0.45
CA LEU A 742 18.15 65.60 -1.64
C LEU A 742 19.14 64.95 -2.61
N ILE A 743 18.69 64.64 -3.82
CA ILE A 743 19.51 64.02 -4.87
C ILE A 743 19.54 64.90 -6.11
N ASN A 744 20.55 64.71 -6.96
CA ASN A 744 20.40 65.00 -8.39
C ASN A 744 20.20 63.67 -9.12
N TYR A 745 19.14 63.54 -9.92
CA TYR A 745 18.77 62.29 -10.58
C TYR A 745 19.27 62.16 -12.02
N ASN A 746 19.64 63.27 -12.68
CA ASN A 746 20.16 63.27 -14.05
C ASN A 746 21.69 63.08 -14.10
N ASN A 747 22.39 63.65 -13.13
CA ASN A 747 23.78 63.35 -12.78
C ASN A 747 23.76 62.63 -11.41
N PRO A 748 23.60 61.29 -11.37
CA PRO A 748 23.20 60.55 -10.17
C PRO A 748 24.15 60.75 -8.98
N ARG A 749 23.76 61.62 -8.05
CA ARG A 749 24.52 61.87 -6.81
C ARG A 749 23.62 62.27 -5.65
N LEU A 750 24.05 61.90 -4.45
CA LEU A 750 23.51 62.40 -3.20
C LEU A 750 24.00 63.83 -2.94
N ILE A 751 23.09 64.75 -2.64
CA ILE A 751 23.41 66.14 -2.24
C ILE A 751 23.39 66.26 -0.71
N ALA A 752 22.37 65.70 -0.05
CA ALA A 752 22.27 65.67 1.41
C ALA A 752 21.33 64.54 1.89
N ILE A 753 21.54 64.06 3.11
CA ILE A 753 20.52 63.37 3.92
C ILE A 753 20.38 64.13 5.23
N ARG A 754 19.15 64.42 5.66
CA ARG A 754 18.82 65.20 6.87
C ARG A 754 17.51 64.75 7.48
N HIS A 755 17.22 65.18 8.70
CA HIS A 755 15.86 65.05 9.24
C HIS A 755 14.89 65.99 8.53
N ILE A 756 13.62 65.60 8.40
CA ILE A 756 12.59 66.41 7.73
C ILE A 756 12.53 67.82 8.33
N THR A 757 12.55 67.93 9.65
CA THR A 757 12.49 69.20 10.40
C THR A 757 13.74 70.08 10.26
N GLU A 758 14.86 69.57 9.71
CA GLU A 758 16.08 70.34 9.42
C GLU A 758 16.09 70.95 8.01
N GLY A 759 15.30 70.40 7.08
CA GLY A 759 15.15 70.91 5.71
C GLY A 759 13.83 71.61 5.45
N PHE A 760 12.79 71.22 6.20
CA PHE A 760 11.44 71.74 6.14
C PHE A 760 11.02 72.17 7.55
N ALA A 761 11.48 73.35 7.96
CA ALA A 761 11.30 73.86 9.31
C ALA A 761 9.82 74.06 9.67
N SER A 762 8.97 74.33 8.67
CA SER A 762 7.52 74.52 8.86
C SER A 762 6.75 73.23 9.14
N LEU A 763 7.34 72.05 8.91
CA LEU A 763 6.72 70.75 9.18
C LEU A 763 6.95 70.26 10.61
N LYS A 764 7.80 70.94 11.40
CA LYS A 764 8.02 70.63 12.81
C LYS A 764 6.74 70.78 13.63
N ASP A 765 6.53 69.90 14.61
CA ASP A 765 5.36 69.86 15.48
C ASP A 765 4.05 69.58 14.69
N THR A 766 4.17 69.02 13.47
CA THR A 766 3.06 68.53 12.63
C THR A 766 3.14 67.03 12.39
N ILE A 767 2.06 66.40 11.92
CA ILE A 767 2.05 64.96 11.57
C ILE A 767 3.14 64.56 10.56
N PHE A 768 3.65 65.49 9.75
CA PHE A 768 4.61 65.23 8.67
C PHE A 768 6.06 65.14 9.15
N GLU A 769 6.39 65.59 10.36
CA GLU A 769 7.77 65.54 10.90
C GLU A 769 8.30 64.10 11.02
N SER A 770 7.39 63.14 11.24
CA SER A 770 7.66 61.72 11.39
C SER A 770 7.58 60.93 10.06
N GLY A 771 7.43 61.62 8.93
CA GLY A 771 7.41 61.04 7.58
C GLY A 771 6.18 61.40 6.76
N ILE A 772 6.27 61.17 5.45
CA ILE A 772 5.32 61.60 4.42
C ILE A 772 5.00 60.39 3.54
N GLU A 773 3.73 60.09 3.31
CA GLU A 773 3.27 58.87 2.60
C GLU A 773 3.10 59.08 1.09
N ALA A 774 2.80 60.30 0.65
CA ALA A 774 2.88 60.68 -0.76
C ALA A 774 3.17 62.17 -0.88
N ALA A 775 3.80 62.57 -1.98
CA ALA A 775 4.06 63.97 -2.28
C ALA A 775 4.06 64.22 -3.80
N PHE A 776 3.81 65.46 -4.22
CA PHE A 776 4.11 65.92 -5.59
C PHE A 776 4.32 67.43 -5.63
N ALA A 777 5.10 67.90 -6.61
CA ALA A 777 5.32 69.34 -6.84
C ALA A 777 4.14 69.98 -7.58
N SER A 778 3.83 71.23 -7.24
CA SER A 778 2.84 72.04 -7.94
C SER A 778 3.38 72.50 -9.31
N HIS A 779 2.47 72.96 -10.18
CA HIS A 779 2.83 73.75 -11.37
C HIS A 779 3.19 75.20 -10.99
N ARG A 780 2.82 75.64 -9.79
CA ARG A 780 3.25 76.92 -9.22
C ARG A 780 4.65 76.77 -8.62
N THR A 781 5.47 77.81 -8.81
CA THR A 781 6.86 77.82 -8.35
C THR A 781 6.95 77.60 -6.84
N ASN A 782 7.86 76.71 -6.43
CA ASN A 782 8.16 76.40 -5.03
C ASN A 782 6.99 75.84 -4.21
N GLU A 783 5.87 75.43 -4.81
CA GLU A 783 4.77 74.79 -4.09
C GLU A 783 4.85 73.26 -4.19
N ALA A 784 4.55 72.53 -3.11
CA ALA A 784 4.40 71.08 -3.11
C ALA A 784 3.24 70.64 -2.20
N TYR A 785 2.58 69.53 -2.56
CA TYR A 785 1.53 68.89 -1.76
C TYR A 785 2.07 67.64 -1.10
N LEU A 786 1.84 67.49 0.21
CA LEU A 786 2.30 66.37 1.04
C LEU A 786 1.09 65.69 1.67
N PHE A 787 1.07 64.36 1.70
CA PHE A 787 -0.06 63.54 2.16
C PHE A 787 0.40 62.54 3.22
N LYS A 788 -0.46 62.30 4.22
CA LYS A 788 -0.26 61.31 5.29
C LYS A 788 -1.61 60.92 5.90
N GLY A 789 -2.01 59.67 5.75
CA GLY A 789 -3.31 59.17 6.16
C GLY A 789 -4.45 59.94 5.47
N ASP A 790 -5.41 60.39 6.25
CA ASP A 790 -6.54 61.21 5.81
C ASP A 790 -6.22 62.68 5.58
N SER A 791 -4.97 63.09 5.82
CA SER A 791 -4.55 64.48 5.94
C SER A 791 -3.53 64.87 4.86
N TYR A 792 -3.56 66.15 4.48
CA TYR A 792 -2.61 66.76 3.55
C TYR A 792 -2.18 68.15 4.01
N THR A 793 -1.07 68.63 3.46
CA THR A 793 -0.65 70.03 3.56
C THR A 793 -0.08 70.49 2.23
N CYS A 794 -0.18 71.79 1.96
CA CYS A 794 0.55 72.43 0.86
C CYS A 794 1.67 73.26 1.49
N ILE A 795 2.90 73.14 1.00
CA ILE A 795 4.04 73.95 1.44
C ILE A 795 4.54 74.83 0.31
N ASN A 796 5.03 76.01 0.67
CA ASN A 796 6.03 76.71 -0.14
C ASN A 796 7.41 76.24 0.35
N PHE A 797 8.12 75.43 -0.43
CA PHE A 797 9.45 74.94 -0.10
C PHE A 797 10.53 75.89 -0.65
N ALA A 798 11.64 76.04 0.07
CA ALA A 798 12.67 77.02 -0.27
C ALA A 798 14.02 76.33 -0.57
N PRO A 799 14.27 75.87 -1.82
CA PRO A 799 15.47 75.12 -2.17
C PRO A 799 16.76 75.76 -1.68
N ARG A 800 17.69 74.94 -1.18
CA ARG A 800 18.99 75.35 -0.61
C ARG A 800 18.91 76.21 0.67
N THR A 801 17.72 76.45 1.20
CA THR A 801 17.49 77.13 2.49
C THR A 801 16.48 76.34 3.33
N THR A 802 16.08 76.87 4.49
CA THR A 802 15.07 76.30 5.40
C THR A 802 13.95 77.31 5.67
N ASN A 803 13.69 78.21 4.71
CA ASN A 803 12.69 79.28 4.81
C ASN A 803 11.35 78.83 4.18
N ASP A 804 10.99 77.57 4.37
CA ASP A 804 9.72 77.00 3.93
C ASP A 804 8.57 77.42 4.84
N TYR A 805 7.35 77.40 4.32
CA TYR A 805 6.14 77.66 5.11
C TYR A 805 4.93 76.87 4.60
N ILE A 806 4.03 76.49 5.52
CA ILE A 806 2.77 75.83 5.20
C ILE A 806 1.76 76.86 4.65
N ILE A 807 1.16 76.54 3.50
CA ILE A 807 0.10 77.32 2.85
C ILE A 807 -1.27 76.82 3.34
N GLY A 808 -1.88 77.60 4.24
CA GLY A 808 -3.26 77.39 4.68
C GLY A 808 -3.49 76.28 5.72
N GLY A 809 -2.43 75.75 6.33
CA GLY A 809 -2.47 74.75 7.40
C GLY A 809 -2.56 73.30 6.92
N VAL A 810 -2.41 72.38 7.87
CA VAL A 810 -2.71 70.95 7.67
C VAL A 810 -4.24 70.77 7.64
N LYS A 811 -4.73 69.95 6.70
CA LYS A 811 -6.15 69.78 6.41
C LYS A 811 -6.48 68.31 6.12
N GLU A 812 -7.72 67.90 6.34
CA GLU A 812 -8.23 66.63 5.82
C GLU A 812 -8.37 66.66 4.29
N ILE A 813 -8.15 65.52 3.62
CA ILE A 813 -8.23 65.40 2.16
C ILE A 813 -9.68 65.57 1.68
N VAL A 814 -10.61 64.72 2.11
CA VAL A 814 -11.97 64.62 1.54
C VAL A 814 -12.82 65.92 1.63
N PRO A 815 -12.69 66.78 2.65
CA PRO A 815 -13.40 68.05 2.69
C PRO A 815 -12.87 69.11 1.70
N TYR A 816 -11.58 69.06 1.36
CA TYR A 816 -10.90 70.07 0.53
C TYR A 816 -10.60 69.60 -0.90
N TRP A 817 -10.66 68.29 -1.15
CA TRP A 817 -10.57 67.65 -2.46
C TRP A 817 -11.90 66.94 -2.78
N PRO A 818 -13.01 67.68 -2.97
CA PRO A 818 -14.34 67.11 -3.17
C PRO A 818 -14.45 66.07 -4.29
N SER A 819 -13.60 66.10 -5.34
CA SER A 819 -13.68 65.08 -6.40
C SER A 819 -13.14 63.71 -5.98
N LEU A 820 -12.34 63.64 -4.91
CA LEU A 820 -11.86 62.39 -4.30
C LEU A 820 -12.88 61.76 -3.34
N ARG A 821 -14.01 62.43 -3.07
CA ARG A 821 -15.08 61.93 -2.20
C ARG A 821 -15.74 60.69 -2.81
N GLY A 822 -15.72 59.57 -2.07
CA GLY A 822 -16.22 58.28 -2.55
C GLY A 822 -15.19 57.46 -3.33
N ILE A 823 -14.03 58.03 -3.65
CA ILE A 823 -12.84 57.30 -4.11
C ILE A 823 -11.94 56.98 -2.91
N LEU A 824 -11.69 57.98 -2.06
CA LEU A 824 -10.91 57.84 -0.84
C LEU A 824 -11.81 57.79 0.42
N PRO A 825 -11.41 57.03 1.45
CA PRO A 825 -10.31 56.05 1.44
C PRO A 825 -10.63 54.78 0.67
N ARG A 826 -9.64 54.18 0.00
CA ARG A 826 -9.80 52.88 -0.66
C ARG A 826 -9.68 51.73 0.34
N LYS A 827 -10.70 50.86 0.36
CA LYS A 827 -10.67 49.62 1.13
C LYS A 827 -9.60 48.67 0.60
N ASN A 828 -8.94 47.98 1.51
CA ASN A 828 -7.75 47.19 1.23
C ASN A 828 -7.97 45.94 0.38
#